data_AF-A0A834YJB6-F1
#
_entry.id   AF-A0A834YJB6-F1
#
_cell.length_a   1.000
_cell.length_b   1.000
_cell.length_c   1.000
_cell.angle_alpha   90.00
_cell.angle_beta   90.00
_cell.angle_gamma   90.00
#
_symmetry.space_group_name_H-M   'P 1'
#
loop_
_entity.id
_entity.type
_entity.pdbx_description
1 polymer ?
#
loop_
_entity_poly.entity_id
_entity_poly.type
_entity_poly.pdbx_seq_one_letter_code
_entity_poly.pdbx_strand_id
1 'polypeptide(L)'
;MPSSSSNCKSEKLCYFSSLQRKKKKEKRKETLETDKKEMASEGIGIESDLVRLCIEAASQSRESVEIWRRQRRTLERMPSQLGEALLRRLLRRRLVSPSLLEVFQHCIEEIDLRGESSVDAEWMAYVGAFRYLRSLNIADCRGINNSALWAITGMASLKEVDLSRCLKITDAGIMHLLSIPNLEKLCISETRLTADGVALLASLRKLSVLDLGGLPVTDLALCSLQVLTKLQYLDLWGSKISNKGAAVLKMFPKLNFLNLAWTSVTKLPDLPSVACLNMSNCTIDSIFEGGSGFKAPPLAKLLLHGATFIDMNEAFFHIEASYLSFFDVSSSSLHNFHFLANMEALEHLDLSSSRMGDDSVELIERVGENLRNLNLSNTSISSAGVGILAGNVPNLATISLSHTAIDDVALSYIGMMPSLRVIDLSNTNIKGVTNLLGNEPDQALSLAALQNLSHLGRLNLEDTQVRDVALYPLSCLQELNHLSLRSDFLSDISLYHLSFLSKLKYLGICGAVLTNAGLHLFNPPAILEVLDLRGCWLLTEDAISSFCENHPKIEVRHELVCAADQNVCHRSSPSHGTASTSQLKPKRGKISLAQGIFRKESFVDERLKYSRTELLELQFSSISLVSPHNRGIVLPEMLTE
;
A
#
# COMPACT_ATOMS: atom_id res chain seq x y z
N MET A 1 -19.88 -1.50 71.31
CA MET A 1 -19.66 -0.61 70.15
C MET A 1 -18.49 -1.16 69.34
N PRO A 2 -18.58 -1.07 68.00
CA PRO A 2 -18.19 -2.07 67.00
C PRO A 2 -16.70 -1.95 66.61
N SER A 3 -15.96 -2.91 66.05
CA SER A 3 -16.19 -3.92 64.98
C SER A 3 -16.49 -3.35 63.59
N SER A 4 -15.45 -3.04 62.80
CA SER A 4 -15.47 -3.17 61.32
C SER A 4 -14.18 -2.60 60.68
N SER A 5 -13.22 -3.44 60.31
CA SER A 5 -12.27 -3.12 59.24
C SER A 5 -11.56 -4.32 58.61
N SER A 6 -12.09 -5.55 58.77
CA SER A 6 -11.57 -6.75 58.09
C SER A 6 -12.10 -6.94 56.66
N ASN A 7 -13.02 -6.10 56.16
CA ASN A 7 -13.63 -6.28 54.83
C ASN A 7 -12.92 -5.60 53.65
N CYS A 8 -11.90 -4.76 53.85
CA CYS A 8 -11.36 -3.97 52.74
C CYS A 8 -10.28 -4.69 51.90
N LYS A 9 -9.79 -5.86 52.34
CA LYS A 9 -8.79 -6.66 51.60
C LYS A 9 -9.41 -7.69 50.65
N SER A 10 -10.62 -8.18 50.89
CA SER A 10 -11.28 -9.14 49.97
C SER A 10 -11.93 -8.45 48.77
N GLU A 11 -12.48 -7.24 48.93
CA GLU A 11 -13.13 -6.50 47.83
C GLU A 11 -12.13 -5.97 46.78
N LYS A 12 -10.94 -5.51 47.19
CA LYS A 12 -9.90 -5.05 46.26
C LYS A 12 -9.30 -6.17 45.41
N LEU A 13 -9.19 -7.39 45.96
CA LEU A 13 -8.76 -8.58 45.21
C LEU A 13 -9.85 -9.04 44.21
N CYS A 14 -11.13 -8.91 44.56
CA CYS A 14 -12.24 -9.18 43.64
C CYS A 14 -12.30 -8.17 42.49
N TYR A 15 -12.06 -6.88 42.74
CA TYR A 15 -12.08 -5.80 41.74
C TYR A 15 -10.91 -5.87 40.75
N PHE A 16 -9.70 -6.23 41.22
CA PHE A 16 -8.56 -6.45 40.33
C PHE A 16 -8.76 -7.66 39.42
N SER A 17 -9.37 -8.74 39.92
CA SER A 17 -9.70 -9.90 39.09
C SER A 17 -10.80 -9.60 38.06
N SER A 18 -11.76 -8.74 38.39
CA SER A 18 -12.86 -8.37 37.49
C SER A 18 -12.38 -7.42 36.38
N LEU A 19 -11.46 -6.49 36.69
CA LEU A 19 -10.83 -5.60 35.71
C LEU A 19 -9.89 -6.34 34.76
N GLN A 20 -9.11 -7.29 35.27
CA GLN A 20 -8.28 -8.20 34.46
C GLN A 20 -9.14 -9.08 33.54
N ARG A 21 -10.30 -9.56 34.02
CA ARG A 21 -11.28 -10.29 33.21
C ARG A 21 -11.98 -9.40 32.18
N LYS A 22 -12.20 -8.12 32.45
CA LYS A 22 -12.77 -7.13 31.51
C LYS A 22 -11.79 -6.77 30.39
N LYS A 23 -10.54 -6.44 30.72
CA LYS A 23 -9.46 -6.21 29.75
C LYS A 23 -9.17 -7.44 28.88
N LYS A 24 -9.26 -8.65 29.45
CA LYS A 24 -9.13 -9.92 28.69
C LYS A 24 -10.36 -10.20 27.80
N LYS A 25 -11.53 -9.63 28.11
CA LYS A 25 -12.74 -9.70 27.28
C LYS A 25 -12.73 -8.66 26.15
N GLU A 26 -12.23 -7.45 26.39
CA GLU A 26 -12.09 -6.39 25.39
C GLU A 26 -11.01 -6.70 24.36
N LYS A 27 -9.84 -7.15 24.82
CA LYS A 27 -8.75 -7.61 23.93
C LYS A 27 -9.14 -8.82 23.08
N ARG A 28 -10.09 -9.65 23.56
CA ARG A 28 -10.73 -10.71 22.75
C ARG A 28 -11.69 -10.14 21.72
N LYS A 29 -12.50 -9.14 22.07
CA LYS A 29 -13.44 -8.51 21.12
C LYS A 29 -12.73 -7.81 19.96
N GLU A 30 -11.61 -7.13 20.21
CA GLU A 30 -10.79 -6.49 19.16
C GLU A 30 -10.11 -7.50 18.22
N THR A 31 -9.64 -8.64 18.75
CA THR A 31 -9.13 -9.73 17.87
C THR A 31 -10.27 -10.34 17.06
N LEU A 32 -11.45 -10.53 17.67
CA LEU A 32 -12.65 -11.06 17.00
C LEU A 32 -13.13 -10.17 15.83
N GLU A 33 -12.92 -8.86 15.88
CA GLU A 33 -13.41 -7.90 14.89
C GLU A 33 -12.45 -7.71 13.71
N THR A 34 -11.14 -7.73 13.97
CA THR A 34 -10.10 -7.81 12.91
C THR A 34 -10.15 -9.15 12.18
N ASP A 35 -10.38 -10.24 12.94
CA ASP A 35 -10.58 -11.58 12.40
C ASP A 35 -11.86 -11.73 11.54
N LYS A 36 -12.89 -10.88 11.74
CA LYS A 36 -14.12 -10.85 10.93
C LYS A 36 -13.96 -10.09 9.61
N LYS A 37 -13.19 -8.99 9.57
CA LYS A 37 -13.00 -8.17 8.36
C LYS A 37 -12.12 -8.90 7.32
N GLU A 38 -11.13 -9.69 7.74
CA GLU A 38 -10.28 -10.44 6.80
C GLU A 38 -10.88 -11.77 6.32
N MET A 39 -11.71 -12.43 7.14
CA MET A 39 -12.46 -13.61 6.69
C MET A 39 -13.55 -13.28 5.64
N ALA A 40 -13.92 -12.00 5.50
CA ALA A 40 -14.88 -11.55 4.49
C ALA A 40 -14.23 -11.26 3.11
N SER A 41 -12.90 -11.08 3.05
CA SER A 41 -12.16 -10.87 1.78
C SER A 41 -11.68 -12.17 1.14
N GLU A 42 -11.77 -13.29 1.85
CA GLU A 42 -11.38 -14.62 1.38
C GLU A 42 -12.67 -15.38 1.12
N GLY A 43 -12.91 -15.83 -0.11
CA GLY A 43 -14.13 -16.52 -0.57
C GLY A 43 -14.41 -17.87 0.09
N ILE A 44 -14.45 -17.91 1.42
CA ILE A 44 -14.98 -18.98 2.25
C ILE A 44 -16.48 -18.75 2.30
N GLY A 45 -17.19 -19.35 1.35
CA GLY A 45 -18.65 -19.33 1.34
C GLY A 45 -19.21 -19.85 2.67
N ILE A 46 -19.82 -18.95 3.44
CA ILE A 46 -20.83 -19.26 4.47
C ILE A 46 -20.45 -20.46 5.35
N GLU A 47 -19.27 -20.46 5.98
CA GLU A 47 -19.05 -21.34 7.12
C GLU A 47 -19.67 -20.69 8.36
N SER A 48 -20.67 -21.35 8.96
CA SER A 48 -21.53 -20.83 10.02
C SER A 48 -20.76 -20.08 11.12
N ASP A 49 -21.35 -19.03 11.71
CA ASP A 49 -20.79 -18.31 12.86
C ASP A 49 -20.22 -19.24 13.96
N LEU A 50 -20.77 -20.45 14.08
CA LEU A 50 -20.28 -21.50 14.96
C LEU A 50 -18.83 -21.92 14.66
N VAL A 51 -18.45 -22.11 13.39
CA VAL A 51 -17.09 -22.50 12.99
C VAL A 51 -16.10 -21.42 13.41
N ARG A 52 -16.41 -20.16 13.13
CA ARG A 52 -15.61 -19.01 13.56
C ARG A 52 -15.45 -18.96 15.08
N LEU A 53 -16.55 -19.10 15.83
CA LEU A 53 -16.52 -19.14 17.30
C LEU A 53 -15.71 -20.34 17.83
N CYS A 54 -15.78 -21.49 17.17
CA CYS A 54 -14.99 -22.68 17.52
C CYS A 54 -13.49 -22.46 17.30
N ILE A 55 -13.08 -21.88 16.17
CA ILE A 55 -11.68 -21.54 15.89
C ILE A 55 -11.18 -20.51 16.92
N GLU A 56 -11.99 -19.49 17.23
CA GLU A 56 -11.66 -18.47 18.24
C GLU A 56 -11.50 -19.08 19.63
N ALA A 57 -12.36 -20.03 20.02
CA ALA A 57 -12.27 -20.74 21.29
C ALA A 57 -11.04 -21.67 21.33
N ALA A 58 -10.73 -22.36 20.23
CA ALA A 58 -9.59 -23.27 20.12
C ALA A 58 -8.23 -22.54 20.11
N SER A 59 -8.18 -21.32 19.57
CA SER A 59 -6.99 -20.46 19.45
C SER A 59 -6.92 -19.34 20.51
N GLN A 60 -7.74 -19.46 21.56
CA GLN A 60 -7.94 -18.40 22.53
C GLN A 60 -6.70 -18.11 23.42
N SER A 61 -5.96 -19.15 23.78
CA SER A 61 -4.71 -19.07 24.55
C SER A 61 -3.91 -20.36 24.41
N ARG A 62 -2.66 -20.36 24.88
CA ARG A 62 -1.80 -21.55 24.87
C ARG A 62 -2.41 -22.71 25.65
N GLU A 63 -3.13 -22.43 26.73
CA GLU A 63 -3.82 -23.47 27.50
C GLU A 63 -4.96 -24.09 26.70
N SER A 64 -5.74 -23.30 25.94
CA SER A 64 -6.77 -23.82 25.05
C SER A 64 -6.18 -24.79 24.03
N VAL A 65 -5.03 -24.43 23.43
CA VAL A 65 -4.29 -25.27 22.48
C VAL A 65 -3.86 -26.59 23.11
N GLU A 66 -3.30 -26.54 24.32
CA GLU A 66 -2.89 -27.74 25.03
C GLU A 66 -4.05 -28.66 25.41
N ILE A 67 -5.23 -28.13 25.73
CA ILE A 67 -6.41 -28.93 26.10
C ILE A 67 -6.81 -29.83 24.93
N TRP A 68 -7.05 -29.27 23.75
CA TRP A 68 -7.49 -30.09 22.62
C TRP A 68 -6.35 -30.94 22.04
N ARG A 69 -5.09 -30.46 22.10
CA ARG A 69 -3.91 -31.26 21.72
C ARG A 69 -3.74 -32.51 22.59
N ARG A 70 -4.03 -32.44 23.90
CA ARG A 70 -3.99 -33.62 24.78
C ARG A 70 -5.14 -34.58 24.51
N GLN A 71 -6.31 -34.06 24.12
CA GLN A 71 -7.49 -34.88 23.82
C GLN A 71 -7.41 -35.58 22.46
N ARG A 72 -6.75 -34.97 21.48
CA ARG A 72 -6.59 -35.49 20.12
C ARG A 72 -5.12 -35.44 19.69
N ARG A 73 -4.54 -36.60 19.45
CA ARG A 73 -3.15 -36.73 18.96
C ARG A 73 -3.02 -36.29 17.49
N THR A 74 -4.07 -36.42 16.69
CA THR A 74 -4.11 -36.00 15.27
C THR A 74 -5.47 -35.39 14.92
N LEU A 75 -5.49 -34.50 13.93
CA LEU A 75 -6.70 -33.91 13.35
C LEU A 75 -7.07 -34.53 11.99
N GLU A 76 -6.74 -35.80 11.77
CA GLU A 76 -6.89 -36.50 10.48
C GLU A 76 -8.31 -36.47 9.90
N ARG A 77 -9.35 -36.43 10.74
CA ARG A 77 -10.76 -36.35 10.31
C ARG A 77 -11.27 -34.93 10.07
N MET A 78 -10.42 -33.92 10.26
CA MET A 78 -10.75 -32.51 10.07
C MET A 78 -10.64 -32.15 8.58
N PRO A 79 -11.63 -31.46 7.99
CA PRO A 79 -11.51 -30.90 6.65
C PRO A 79 -10.29 -29.97 6.55
N SER A 80 -9.60 -29.98 5.40
CA SER A 80 -8.38 -29.18 5.19
C SER A 80 -8.60 -27.69 5.39
N GLN A 81 -9.70 -27.16 4.85
CA GLN A 81 -10.12 -25.77 5.00
C GLN A 81 -10.16 -25.32 6.47
N LEU A 82 -10.73 -26.17 7.34
CA LEU A 82 -10.83 -25.90 8.77
C LEU A 82 -9.47 -26.03 9.48
N GLY A 83 -8.68 -27.03 9.11
CA GLY A 83 -7.31 -27.21 9.61
C GLY A 83 -6.42 -26.01 9.28
N GLU A 84 -6.48 -25.52 8.05
CA GLU A 84 -5.76 -24.36 7.55
C GLU A 84 -6.23 -23.07 8.22
N ALA A 85 -7.54 -22.85 8.35
CA ALA A 85 -8.08 -21.69 9.07
C ALA A 85 -7.63 -21.67 10.54
N LEU A 86 -7.61 -22.84 11.20
CA LEU A 86 -7.11 -22.97 12.56
C LEU A 86 -5.60 -22.70 12.63
N LEU A 87 -4.79 -23.29 11.74
CA LEU A 87 -3.34 -23.07 11.72
C LEU A 87 -3.01 -21.60 11.46
N ARG A 88 -3.63 -20.96 10.45
CA ARG A 88 -3.49 -19.53 10.17
C ARG A 88 -3.80 -18.68 11.39
N ARG A 89 -4.88 -18.98 12.11
CA ARG A 89 -5.24 -18.24 13.33
C ARG A 89 -4.23 -18.44 14.46
N LEU A 90 -3.71 -19.65 14.63
CA LEU A 90 -2.69 -19.95 15.62
C LEU A 90 -1.37 -19.22 15.31
N LEU A 91 -0.97 -19.13 14.04
CA LEU A 91 0.21 -18.39 13.58
C LEU A 91 0.08 -16.91 13.86
N ARG A 92 -1.05 -16.29 13.48
CA ARG A 92 -1.34 -14.87 13.78
C ARG A 92 -1.27 -14.55 15.28
N ARG A 93 -1.68 -15.49 16.13
CA ARG A 93 -1.63 -15.35 17.59
C ARG A 93 -0.29 -15.76 18.21
N ARG A 94 0.69 -16.18 17.40
CA ARG A 94 2.01 -16.69 17.84
C ARG A 94 1.89 -17.84 18.85
N LEU A 95 0.91 -18.71 18.63
CA LEU A 95 0.62 -19.87 19.51
C LEU A 95 1.17 -21.19 18.95
N VAL A 96 1.79 -21.17 17.77
CA VAL A 96 2.34 -22.38 17.14
C VAL A 96 3.74 -22.67 17.69
N SER A 97 3.95 -23.93 18.05
CA SER A 97 5.26 -24.51 18.31
C SER A 97 5.57 -25.55 17.23
N PRO A 98 6.84 -25.86 16.89
CA PRO A 98 7.16 -26.84 15.86
C PRO A 98 6.42 -28.17 16.05
N SER A 99 6.42 -28.71 17.28
CA SER A 99 5.71 -29.96 17.62
C SER A 99 4.17 -29.92 17.49
N LEU A 100 3.56 -28.73 17.38
CA LEU A 100 2.13 -28.61 17.15
C LEU A 100 1.77 -28.91 15.69
N LEU A 101 2.70 -28.70 14.76
CA LEU A 101 2.50 -28.99 13.33
C LEU A 101 2.22 -30.47 13.08
N GLU A 102 2.77 -31.36 13.89
CA GLU A 102 2.54 -32.81 13.82
C GLU A 102 1.04 -33.18 13.87
N VAL A 103 0.25 -32.39 14.59
CA VAL A 103 -1.19 -32.63 14.73
C VAL A 103 -1.94 -32.40 13.41
N PHE A 104 -1.38 -31.57 12.54
CA PHE A 104 -1.97 -31.15 11.25
C PHE A 104 -1.47 -31.95 10.04
N GLN A 105 -0.51 -32.87 10.24
CA GLN A 105 0.23 -33.56 9.16
C GLN A 105 -0.65 -34.31 8.13
N HIS A 106 -1.88 -34.66 8.50
CA HIS A 106 -2.84 -35.41 7.67
C HIS A 106 -4.02 -34.58 7.18
N CYS A 107 -4.20 -33.34 7.64
CA CYS A 107 -5.38 -32.54 7.27
C CYS A 107 -5.04 -31.34 6.40
N ILE A 108 -3.82 -30.79 6.44
CA ILE A 108 -3.49 -29.56 5.73
C ILE A 108 -2.85 -29.83 4.37
N GLU A 109 -3.26 -29.07 3.36
CA GLU A 109 -2.66 -29.05 2.02
C GLU A 109 -1.82 -27.79 1.78
N GLU A 110 -2.08 -26.70 2.51
CA GLU A 110 -1.34 -25.43 2.36
C GLU A 110 -0.77 -24.94 3.70
N ILE A 111 0.54 -24.65 3.72
CA ILE A 111 1.22 -24.07 4.88
C ILE A 111 1.83 -22.74 4.46
N ASP A 112 1.43 -21.67 5.14
CA ASP A 112 2.04 -20.34 5.04
C ASP A 112 2.70 -19.96 6.37
N LEU A 113 4.03 -19.86 6.35
CA LEU A 113 4.88 -19.44 7.47
C LEU A 113 5.68 -18.17 7.12
N ARG A 114 5.24 -17.40 6.12
CA ARG A 114 5.99 -16.24 5.63
C ARG A 114 6.34 -15.25 6.75
N GLY A 115 7.61 -14.83 6.77
CA GLY A 115 8.13 -13.84 7.70
C GLY A 115 8.33 -14.35 9.13
N GLU A 116 8.03 -15.62 9.42
CA GLU A 116 8.17 -16.18 10.76
C GLU A 116 9.65 -16.43 11.10
N SER A 117 10.21 -15.53 11.91
CA SER A 117 11.62 -15.57 12.29
C SER A 117 12.05 -16.82 13.07
N SER A 118 11.11 -17.53 13.70
CA SER A 118 11.37 -18.77 14.46
C SER A 118 11.47 -20.02 13.60
N VAL A 119 11.14 -19.92 12.30
CA VAL A 119 11.12 -21.07 11.40
C VAL A 119 12.54 -21.40 10.95
N ASP A 120 12.99 -22.59 11.34
CA ASP A 120 14.33 -23.12 11.08
C ASP A 120 14.26 -24.60 10.64
N ALA A 121 15.40 -25.30 10.69
CA ALA A 121 15.47 -26.70 10.31
C ALA A 121 14.60 -27.63 11.20
N GLU A 122 14.34 -27.29 12.47
CA GLU A 122 13.48 -28.09 13.33
C GLU A 122 12.03 -28.04 12.83
N TRP A 123 11.53 -26.86 12.50
CA TRP A 123 10.21 -26.69 11.92
C TRP A 123 10.06 -27.46 10.61
N MET A 124 11.07 -27.37 9.75
CA MET A 124 11.06 -28.06 8.47
C MET A 124 11.04 -29.58 8.62
N ALA A 125 11.65 -30.14 9.67
CA ALA A 125 11.57 -31.57 9.95
C ALA A 125 10.12 -32.04 10.20
N TYR A 126 9.31 -31.22 10.88
CA TYR A 126 7.87 -31.51 11.04
C TYR A 126 7.10 -31.30 9.74
N VAL A 127 7.44 -30.28 8.95
CA VAL A 127 6.83 -30.04 7.62
C VAL A 127 7.06 -31.22 6.68
N GLY A 128 8.25 -31.85 6.73
CA GLY A 128 8.57 -33.04 5.95
C GLY A 128 7.68 -34.26 6.23
N ALA A 129 6.94 -34.28 7.35
CA ALA A 129 6.01 -35.36 7.70
C ALA A 129 4.62 -35.21 7.07
N PHE A 130 4.30 -34.07 6.44
CA PHE A 130 2.97 -33.82 5.88
C PHE A 130 2.72 -34.69 4.64
N ARG A 131 1.58 -35.39 4.62
CA ARG A 131 1.29 -36.38 3.57
C ARG A 131 0.64 -35.78 2.32
N TYR A 132 -0.09 -34.69 2.48
CA TYR A 132 -0.93 -34.08 1.44
C TYR A 132 -0.52 -32.64 1.12
N LEU A 133 0.62 -32.17 1.63
CA LEU A 133 1.07 -30.80 1.41
C LEU A 133 1.29 -30.52 -0.07
N ARG A 134 0.56 -29.54 -0.60
CA ARG A 134 0.62 -29.05 -1.98
C ARG A 134 1.32 -27.72 -2.08
N SER A 135 1.12 -26.83 -1.11
CA SER A 135 1.70 -25.49 -1.12
C SER A 135 2.47 -25.23 0.17
N LEU A 136 3.72 -24.78 0.03
CA LEU A 136 4.57 -24.37 1.14
C LEU A 136 5.12 -22.97 0.88
N ASN A 137 4.71 -22.01 1.70
CA ASN A 137 5.27 -20.67 1.71
C ASN A 137 6.12 -20.46 2.96
N ILE A 138 7.42 -20.29 2.77
CA ILE A 138 8.39 -19.95 3.81
C ILE A 138 9.19 -18.70 3.42
N ALA A 139 8.61 -17.82 2.61
CA ALA A 139 9.25 -16.58 2.20
C ALA A 139 9.64 -15.71 3.42
N ASP A 140 10.76 -15.00 3.31
CA ASP A 140 11.33 -14.13 4.36
C ASP A 140 11.58 -14.83 5.73
N CYS A 141 11.70 -16.16 5.74
CA CYS A 141 12.09 -16.92 6.93
C CYS A 141 13.61 -16.91 7.11
N ARG A 142 14.12 -16.04 8.01
CA ARG A 142 15.57 -15.83 8.23
C ARG A 142 16.29 -17.04 8.84
N GLY A 143 15.57 -17.98 9.46
CA GLY A 143 16.11 -19.18 10.07
C GLY A 143 16.40 -20.32 9.09
N ILE A 144 15.75 -20.32 7.92
CA ILE A 144 15.87 -21.37 6.91
C ILE A 144 17.25 -21.33 6.24
N ASN A 145 17.87 -22.49 6.09
CA ASN A 145 19.15 -22.70 5.42
C ASN A 145 19.06 -23.92 4.48
N ASN A 146 20.15 -24.23 3.75
CA ASN A 146 20.19 -25.36 2.83
C ASN A 146 19.77 -26.69 3.46
N SER A 147 20.24 -27.00 4.68
CA SER A 147 19.90 -28.24 5.37
C SER A 147 18.42 -28.35 5.75
N ALA A 148 17.74 -27.23 5.99
CA ALA A 148 16.32 -27.23 6.32
C ALA A 148 15.47 -27.73 5.14
N LEU A 149 15.88 -27.47 3.89
CA LEU A 149 15.19 -27.96 2.69
C LEU A 149 15.31 -29.46 2.49
N TRP A 150 16.24 -30.14 3.16
CA TRP A 150 16.36 -31.59 3.05
C TRP A 150 15.06 -32.30 3.48
N ALA A 151 14.34 -31.75 4.46
CA ALA A 151 13.11 -32.34 4.98
C ALA A 151 11.98 -32.47 3.94
N ILE A 152 12.00 -31.64 2.89
CA ILE A 152 10.98 -31.67 1.82
C ILE A 152 11.41 -32.45 0.57
N THR A 153 12.58 -33.11 0.64
CA THR A 153 13.09 -33.95 -0.45
C THR A 153 12.12 -35.09 -0.73
N GLY A 154 11.76 -35.29 -2.00
CA GLY A 154 10.90 -36.39 -2.44
C GLY A 154 9.41 -36.25 -2.12
N MET A 155 8.95 -35.09 -1.63
CA MET A 155 7.53 -34.84 -1.37
C MET A 155 6.71 -34.77 -2.66
N ALA A 156 6.15 -35.92 -3.09
CA ALA A 156 5.44 -36.02 -4.37
C ALA A 156 4.12 -35.24 -4.45
N SER A 157 3.52 -34.85 -3.31
CA SER A 157 2.30 -34.04 -3.27
C SER A 157 2.54 -32.55 -3.54
N LEU A 158 3.77 -32.09 -3.33
CA LEU A 158 4.12 -30.67 -3.35
C LEU A 158 4.13 -30.13 -4.79
N LYS A 159 3.43 -29.02 -4.98
CA LYS A 159 3.21 -28.33 -6.26
C LYS A 159 3.73 -26.90 -6.22
N GLU A 160 3.64 -26.23 -5.09
CA GLU A 160 4.05 -24.84 -4.92
C GLU A 160 5.04 -24.70 -3.78
N VAL A 161 6.15 -24.02 -4.05
CA VAL A 161 7.16 -23.69 -3.06
C VAL A 161 7.58 -22.24 -3.22
N ASP A 162 7.48 -21.48 -2.14
CA ASP A 162 7.98 -20.11 -2.05
C ASP A 162 9.08 -20.01 -0.98
N LEU A 163 10.29 -19.70 -1.45
CA LEU A 163 11.52 -19.51 -0.66
C LEU A 163 12.04 -18.07 -0.79
N SER A 164 11.23 -17.15 -1.31
CA SER A 164 11.67 -15.80 -1.64
C SER A 164 12.26 -15.11 -0.41
N ARG A 165 13.32 -14.32 -0.59
CA ARG A 165 14.06 -13.61 0.49
C ARG A 165 14.69 -14.51 1.56
N CYS A 166 14.79 -15.81 1.34
CA CYS A 166 15.56 -16.70 2.23
C CYS A 166 17.07 -16.64 1.93
N LEU A 167 17.75 -15.65 2.52
CA LEU A 167 19.14 -15.30 2.22
C LEU A 167 20.20 -16.37 2.52
N LYS A 168 19.87 -17.46 3.22
CA LYS A 168 20.82 -18.55 3.52
C LYS A 168 20.65 -19.76 2.60
N ILE A 169 19.74 -19.67 1.63
CA ILE A 169 19.55 -20.69 0.60
C ILE A 169 20.48 -20.40 -0.57
N THR A 170 21.29 -21.39 -0.94
CA THR A 170 22.22 -21.37 -2.08
C THR A 170 21.94 -22.55 -3.00
N ASP A 171 22.75 -22.72 -4.05
CA ASP A 171 22.63 -23.80 -5.04
C ASP A 171 22.53 -25.20 -4.39
N ALA A 172 23.25 -25.41 -3.28
CA ALA A 172 23.19 -26.66 -2.53
C ALA A 172 21.80 -26.94 -1.95
N GLY A 173 21.08 -25.91 -1.49
CA GLY A 173 19.72 -26.05 -0.98
C GLY A 173 18.71 -26.42 -2.06
N ILE A 174 18.85 -25.81 -3.25
CA ILE A 174 17.95 -26.05 -4.39
C ILE A 174 18.03 -27.46 -4.93
N MET A 175 19.18 -28.13 -4.80
CA MET A 175 19.32 -29.54 -5.19
C MET A 175 18.27 -30.45 -4.54
N HIS A 176 17.82 -30.11 -3.32
CA HIS A 176 16.75 -30.86 -2.65
C HIS A 176 15.39 -30.73 -3.37
N LEU A 177 15.11 -29.58 -3.98
CA LEU A 177 13.85 -29.34 -4.72
C LEU A 177 13.79 -30.10 -6.04
N LEU A 178 14.93 -30.42 -6.65
CA LEU A 178 14.98 -31.15 -7.92
C LEU A 178 14.37 -32.56 -7.81
N SER A 179 14.29 -33.08 -6.58
CA SER A 179 13.66 -34.38 -6.28
C SER A 179 12.13 -34.35 -6.23
N ILE A 180 11.50 -33.18 -6.41
CA ILE A 180 10.05 -32.97 -6.30
C ILE A 180 9.44 -32.97 -7.71
N PRO A 181 8.91 -34.11 -8.21
CA PRO A 181 8.60 -34.28 -9.63
C PRO A 181 7.34 -33.53 -10.10
N ASN A 182 6.54 -33.02 -9.15
CA ASN A 182 5.24 -32.41 -9.41
C ASN A 182 5.21 -30.90 -9.16
N LEU A 183 6.39 -30.27 -9.02
CA LEU A 183 6.47 -28.83 -8.79
C LEU A 183 5.98 -28.05 -10.02
N GLU A 184 4.98 -27.21 -9.80
CA GLU A 184 4.31 -26.37 -10.80
C GLU A 184 4.65 -24.88 -10.58
N LYS A 185 4.86 -24.46 -9.32
CA LYS A 185 5.23 -23.09 -8.97
C LYS A 185 6.45 -23.06 -8.05
N LEU A 186 7.45 -22.29 -8.45
CA LEU A 186 8.66 -22.07 -7.67
C LEU A 186 8.97 -20.57 -7.62
N CYS A 187 8.97 -20.01 -6.41
CA CYS A 187 9.39 -18.64 -6.14
C CYS A 187 10.66 -18.67 -5.29
N ILE A 188 11.76 -18.13 -5.82
CA ILE A 188 13.08 -18.15 -5.17
C ILE A 188 13.76 -16.78 -5.28
N SER A 189 12.97 -15.72 -5.44
CA SER A 189 13.48 -14.36 -5.63
C SER A 189 14.28 -13.88 -4.43
N GLU A 190 15.28 -13.04 -4.68
CA GLU A 190 16.15 -12.45 -3.65
C GLU A 190 16.82 -13.48 -2.71
N THR A 191 17.12 -14.68 -3.21
CA THR A 191 17.95 -15.69 -2.50
C THR A 191 19.43 -15.57 -2.91
N ARG A 192 20.31 -16.45 -2.41
CA ARG A 192 21.75 -16.45 -2.77
C ARG A 192 22.11 -17.51 -3.81
N LEU A 193 21.18 -17.83 -4.70
CA LEU A 193 21.46 -18.69 -5.84
C LEU A 193 22.41 -18.02 -6.82
N THR A 194 23.27 -18.82 -7.43
CA THR A 194 24.11 -18.42 -8.56
C THR A 194 23.43 -18.74 -9.88
N ALA A 195 23.99 -18.26 -10.98
CA ALA A 195 23.55 -18.60 -12.33
C ALA A 195 23.59 -20.13 -12.59
N ASP A 196 24.57 -20.83 -12.02
CA ASP A 196 24.70 -22.29 -12.17
C ASP A 196 23.60 -23.01 -11.40
N GLY A 197 23.27 -22.54 -10.19
CA GLY A 197 22.13 -23.06 -9.42
C GLY A 197 20.79 -22.92 -10.13
N VAL A 198 20.58 -21.78 -10.82
CA VAL A 198 19.39 -21.56 -11.65
C VAL A 198 19.32 -22.54 -12.81
N ALA A 199 20.44 -22.84 -13.46
CA ALA A 199 20.47 -23.80 -14.58
C ALA A 199 20.00 -25.22 -14.18
N LEU A 200 20.18 -25.62 -12.91
CA LEU A 200 19.71 -26.91 -12.39
C LEU A 200 18.18 -27.07 -12.41
N LEU A 201 17.44 -25.96 -12.40
CA LEU A 201 15.98 -25.94 -12.43
C LEU A 201 15.39 -26.46 -13.75
N ALA A 202 16.22 -26.61 -14.80
CA ALA A 202 15.83 -27.21 -16.08
C ALA A 202 15.24 -28.63 -15.94
N SER A 203 15.52 -29.33 -14.84
CA SER A 203 14.94 -30.65 -14.54
C SER A 203 13.45 -30.60 -14.14
N LEU A 204 12.95 -29.46 -13.64
CA LEU A 204 11.59 -29.29 -13.14
C LEU A 204 10.59 -28.95 -14.25
N ARG A 205 10.42 -29.87 -15.21
CA ARG A 205 9.66 -29.65 -16.47
C ARG A 205 8.16 -29.37 -16.33
N LYS A 206 7.62 -29.46 -15.11
CA LYS A 206 6.20 -29.16 -14.83
C LYS A 206 5.96 -27.71 -14.40
N LEU A 207 7.03 -26.92 -14.20
CA LEU A 207 6.91 -25.51 -13.83
C LEU A 207 6.06 -24.73 -14.84
N SER A 208 5.03 -24.07 -14.31
CA SER A 208 4.21 -23.06 -14.98
C SER A 208 4.52 -21.66 -14.45
N VAL A 209 4.94 -21.55 -13.19
CA VAL A 209 5.29 -20.28 -12.54
C VAL A 209 6.71 -20.36 -12.00
N LEU A 210 7.56 -19.45 -12.45
CA LEU A 210 8.94 -19.36 -12.00
C LEU A 210 9.32 -17.91 -11.72
N ASP A 211 9.59 -17.60 -10.46
CA ASP A 211 10.10 -16.29 -10.04
C ASP A 211 11.58 -16.40 -9.64
N LEU A 212 12.43 -15.76 -10.44
CA LEU A 212 13.89 -15.66 -10.28
C LEU A 212 14.34 -14.21 -10.00
N GLY A 213 13.40 -13.34 -9.62
CA GLY A 213 13.65 -11.93 -9.40
C GLY A 213 14.80 -11.64 -8.41
N GLY A 214 15.63 -10.65 -8.72
CA GLY A 214 16.78 -10.27 -7.88
C GLY A 214 17.93 -11.30 -7.86
N LEU A 215 17.86 -12.38 -8.65
CA LEU A 215 18.97 -13.33 -8.80
C LEU A 215 19.90 -12.91 -9.95
N PRO A 216 21.20 -13.27 -9.87
CA PRO A 216 22.17 -12.95 -10.92
C PRO A 216 22.03 -13.90 -12.13
N VAL A 217 20.84 -14.03 -12.71
CA VAL A 217 20.57 -14.87 -13.89
C VAL A 217 21.32 -14.29 -15.10
N THR A 218 22.07 -15.14 -15.81
CA THR A 218 22.81 -14.80 -17.03
C THR A 218 22.11 -15.38 -18.26
N ASP A 219 22.50 -14.93 -19.45
CA ASP A 219 21.99 -15.47 -20.72
C ASP A 219 22.16 -17.01 -20.82
N LEU A 220 23.27 -17.54 -20.31
CA LEU A 220 23.56 -18.99 -20.30
C LEU A 220 22.62 -19.75 -19.35
N ALA A 221 22.35 -19.19 -18.17
CA ALA A 221 21.43 -19.77 -17.21
C ALA A 221 20.01 -19.82 -17.78
N LEU A 222 19.53 -18.72 -18.38
CA LEU A 222 18.22 -18.68 -19.03
C LEU A 222 18.15 -19.66 -20.22
N CYS A 223 19.20 -19.77 -21.02
CA CYS A 223 19.29 -20.74 -22.12
C CYS A 223 19.09 -22.19 -21.63
N SER A 224 19.64 -22.53 -20.47
CA SER A 224 19.47 -23.86 -19.87
C SER A 224 18.01 -24.17 -19.51
N LEU A 225 17.21 -23.14 -19.23
CA LEU A 225 15.79 -23.27 -18.87
C LEU A 225 14.85 -23.45 -20.07
N GLN A 226 15.34 -23.38 -21.32
CA GLN A 226 14.52 -23.49 -22.54
C GLN A 226 13.64 -24.75 -22.61
N VAL A 227 13.96 -25.79 -21.84
CA VAL A 227 13.19 -27.05 -21.75
C VAL A 227 11.88 -26.91 -20.98
N LEU A 228 11.67 -25.80 -20.23
CA LEU A 228 10.49 -25.54 -19.41
C LEU A 228 9.31 -25.00 -20.25
N THR A 229 8.84 -25.78 -21.22
CA THR A 229 7.83 -25.38 -22.22
C THR A 229 6.42 -25.12 -21.67
N LYS A 230 6.20 -25.40 -20.38
CA LYS A 230 4.94 -25.15 -19.67
C LYS A 230 4.88 -23.81 -18.95
N LEU A 231 5.98 -23.04 -18.93
CA LEU A 231 6.03 -21.74 -18.28
C LEU A 231 4.98 -20.79 -18.86
N GLN A 232 4.22 -20.19 -17.94
CA GLN A 232 3.21 -19.17 -18.18
C GLN A 232 3.56 -17.87 -17.48
N TYR A 233 4.31 -17.94 -16.38
CA TYR A 233 4.78 -16.81 -15.61
C TYR A 233 6.28 -16.93 -15.41
N LEU A 234 7.02 -15.91 -15.84
CA LEU A 234 8.46 -15.81 -15.65
C LEU A 234 8.81 -14.42 -15.14
N ASP A 235 9.38 -14.36 -13.94
CA ASP A 235 9.94 -13.13 -13.39
C ASP A 235 11.47 -13.22 -13.35
N LEU A 236 12.12 -12.24 -14.00
CA LEU A 236 13.56 -12.11 -14.17
C LEU A 236 14.03 -10.70 -13.78
N TRP A 237 13.27 -9.96 -12.95
CA TRP A 237 13.65 -8.59 -12.60
C TRP A 237 15.04 -8.53 -11.95
N GLY A 238 15.82 -7.49 -12.25
CA GLY A 238 17.14 -7.29 -11.67
C GLY A 238 18.20 -8.33 -12.10
N SER A 239 17.91 -9.14 -13.11
CA SER A 239 18.86 -10.12 -13.66
C SER A 239 19.85 -9.52 -14.66
N LYS A 240 20.92 -10.26 -14.95
CA LYS A 240 21.99 -9.86 -15.89
C LYS A 240 21.77 -10.43 -17.28
N ILE A 241 20.54 -10.28 -17.78
CA ILE A 241 20.12 -10.79 -19.09
C ILE A 241 20.26 -9.68 -20.14
N SER A 242 20.75 -10.07 -21.31
CA SER A 242 20.87 -9.23 -22.50
C SER A 242 19.90 -9.70 -23.60
N ASN A 243 19.91 -9.00 -24.74
CA ASN A 243 19.16 -9.41 -25.93
C ASN A 243 19.46 -10.86 -26.37
N LYS A 244 20.66 -11.38 -26.08
CA LYS A 244 21.02 -12.78 -26.38
C LYS A 244 20.21 -13.77 -25.54
N GLY A 245 20.04 -13.49 -24.25
CA GLY A 245 19.20 -14.30 -23.37
C GLY A 245 17.71 -14.12 -23.69
N ALA A 246 17.28 -12.89 -24.01
CA ALA A 246 15.90 -12.62 -24.43
C ALA A 246 15.49 -13.42 -25.67
N ALA A 247 16.42 -13.69 -26.60
CA ALA A 247 16.18 -14.54 -27.77
C ALA A 247 15.76 -15.99 -27.43
N VAL A 248 16.01 -16.47 -26.20
CA VAL A 248 15.56 -17.79 -25.71
C VAL A 248 14.08 -17.77 -25.35
N LEU A 249 13.50 -16.61 -25.02
CA LEU A 249 12.13 -16.51 -24.50
C LEU A 249 11.07 -17.05 -25.47
N LYS A 250 11.35 -17.04 -26.78
CA LYS A 250 10.50 -17.66 -27.81
C LYS A 250 10.31 -19.18 -27.64
N MET A 251 11.15 -19.83 -26.84
CA MET A 251 11.05 -21.25 -26.49
C MET A 251 10.00 -21.52 -25.39
N PHE A 252 9.37 -20.47 -24.84
CA PHE A 252 8.29 -20.55 -23.86
C PHE A 252 6.95 -20.18 -24.53
N PRO A 253 6.32 -21.10 -25.30
CA PRO A 253 5.16 -20.77 -26.13
C PRO A 253 3.90 -20.39 -25.33
N LYS A 254 3.86 -20.73 -24.03
CA LYS A 254 2.71 -20.46 -23.15
C LYS A 254 2.93 -19.24 -22.25
N LEU A 255 4.02 -18.50 -22.44
CA LEU A 255 4.38 -17.40 -21.57
C LEU A 255 3.37 -16.26 -21.68
N ASN A 256 2.63 -16.01 -20.60
CA ASN A 256 1.59 -15.00 -20.51
C ASN A 256 2.11 -13.76 -19.77
N PHE A 257 2.82 -13.97 -18.66
CA PHE A 257 3.42 -12.92 -17.85
C PHE A 257 4.95 -12.97 -17.94
N LEU A 258 5.56 -11.84 -18.26
CA LEU A 258 7.01 -11.68 -18.34
C LEU A 258 7.43 -10.38 -17.65
N ASN A 259 8.29 -10.50 -16.63
CA ASN A 259 8.91 -9.37 -15.98
C ASN A 259 10.42 -9.35 -16.23
N LEU A 260 10.88 -8.29 -16.89
CA LEU A 260 12.27 -8.01 -17.26
C LEU A 260 12.73 -6.66 -16.71
N ALA A 261 12.05 -6.12 -15.70
CA ALA A 261 12.43 -4.84 -15.11
C ALA A 261 13.88 -4.87 -14.61
N TRP A 262 14.61 -3.75 -14.73
CA TRP A 262 16.00 -3.64 -14.31
C TRP A 262 16.96 -4.66 -14.98
N THR A 263 16.74 -4.98 -16.26
CA THR A 263 17.65 -5.83 -17.06
C THR A 263 18.36 -5.04 -18.16
N SER A 264 19.27 -5.68 -18.89
CA SER A 264 19.96 -5.08 -20.05
C SER A 264 19.32 -5.47 -21.38
N VAL A 265 18.05 -5.89 -21.36
CA VAL A 265 17.28 -6.20 -22.57
C VAL A 265 16.76 -4.92 -23.18
N THR A 266 17.13 -4.67 -24.43
CA THR A 266 16.71 -3.50 -25.20
C THR A 266 15.68 -3.83 -26.26
N LYS A 267 15.56 -5.12 -26.63
CA LYS A 267 14.61 -5.62 -27.62
C LYS A 267 14.21 -7.06 -27.40
N LEU A 268 12.95 -7.38 -27.68
CA LEU A 268 12.41 -8.73 -27.54
C LEU A 268 12.15 -9.41 -28.89
N PRO A 269 12.30 -10.74 -28.96
CA PRO A 269 11.82 -11.51 -30.10
C PRO A 269 10.28 -11.53 -30.13
N ASP A 270 9.70 -12.14 -31.17
CA ASP A 270 8.27 -12.42 -31.23
C ASP A 270 7.83 -13.38 -30.11
N LEU A 271 6.84 -12.95 -29.32
CA LEU A 271 6.32 -13.64 -28.13
C LEU A 271 4.78 -13.63 -28.15
N PRO A 272 4.11 -14.47 -28.97
CA PRO A 272 2.71 -14.30 -29.33
C PRO A 272 1.70 -14.53 -28.19
N SER A 273 2.12 -15.10 -27.06
CA SER A 273 1.25 -15.43 -25.92
C SER A 273 1.34 -14.44 -24.76
N VAL A 274 2.27 -13.49 -24.79
CA VAL A 274 2.49 -12.55 -23.68
C VAL A 274 1.33 -11.56 -23.64
N ALA A 275 0.60 -11.53 -22.52
CA ALA A 275 -0.43 -10.53 -22.27
C ALA A 275 0.02 -9.46 -21.26
N CYS A 276 1.00 -9.77 -20.42
CA CYS A 276 1.56 -8.82 -19.46
C CYS A 276 3.09 -8.77 -19.58
N LEU A 277 3.59 -7.59 -19.94
CA LEU A 277 5.02 -7.34 -20.11
C LEU A 277 5.46 -6.19 -19.20
N ASN A 278 6.51 -6.44 -18.42
CA ASN A 278 7.18 -5.41 -17.63
C ASN A 278 8.64 -5.25 -18.07
N MET A 279 8.99 -4.06 -18.54
CA MET A 279 10.35 -3.64 -18.90
C MET A 279 10.73 -2.33 -18.19
N SER A 280 10.23 -2.14 -16.97
CA SER A 280 10.50 -0.96 -16.15
C SER A 280 12.00 -0.81 -15.87
N ASN A 281 12.50 0.43 -15.90
CA ASN A 281 13.91 0.76 -15.70
C ASN A 281 14.88 0.05 -16.64
N CYS A 282 14.44 -0.30 -17.85
CA CYS A 282 15.29 -0.77 -18.94
C CYS A 282 15.59 0.37 -19.94
N THR A 283 16.60 0.16 -20.78
CA THR A 283 16.82 0.98 -21.98
C THR A 283 16.23 0.27 -23.18
N ILE A 284 15.19 0.84 -23.77
CA ILE A 284 14.37 0.23 -24.82
C ILE A 284 14.75 0.84 -26.16
N ASP A 285 15.11 -0.03 -27.10
CA ASP A 285 15.33 0.31 -28.51
C ASP A 285 14.03 0.05 -29.30
N SER A 286 13.58 -1.20 -29.28
CA SER A 286 12.28 -1.62 -29.79
C SER A 286 11.67 -2.63 -28.84
N ILE A 287 10.38 -2.52 -28.50
CA ILE A 287 9.76 -3.51 -27.60
C ILE A 287 9.74 -4.89 -28.28
N PHE A 288 9.46 -4.97 -29.58
CA PHE A 288 9.52 -6.21 -30.36
C PHE A 288 10.23 -6.00 -31.70
N GLU A 289 11.11 -6.93 -32.11
CA GLU A 289 11.95 -6.78 -33.31
C GLU A 289 11.20 -6.85 -34.66
N GLY A 290 9.95 -7.33 -34.71
CA GLY A 290 9.13 -7.35 -35.93
C GLY A 290 9.74 -8.09 -37.14
N GLY A 291 9.55 -9.42 -37.23
CA GLY A 291 10.05 -10.25 -38.34
C GLY A 291 9.01 -10.69 -39.38
N SER A 292 9.45 -11.40 -40.43
CA SER A 292 8.54 -11.99 -41.43
C SER A 292 7.61 -13.02 -40.77
N GLY A 293 6.29 -12.77 -40.81
CA GLY A 293 5.29 -13.60 -40.12
C GLY A 293 5.06 -13.21 -38.65
N PHE A 294 5.57 -12.07 -38.21
CA PHE A 294 5.31 -11.51 -36.88
C PHE A 294 3.81 -11.36 -36.65
N LYS A 295 3.33 -11.94 -35.56
CA LYS A 295 2.00 -11.68 -35.04
C LYS A 295 2.15 -10.97 -33.72
N ALA A 296 1.77 -9.69 -33.70
CA ALA A 296 1.84 -8.90 -32.50
C ALA A 296 1.11 -9.60 -31.33
N PRO A 297 1.72 -9.66 -30.14
CA PRO A 297 1.08 -10.25 -28.99
C PRO A 297 -0.11 -9.40 -28.53
N PRO A 298 -1.20 -10.04 -28.05
CA PRO A 298 -2.34 -9.34 -27.48
C PRO A 298 -2.01 -8.84 -26.08
N LEU A 299 -1.18 -7.79 -26.00
CA LEU A 299 -0.76 -7.19 -24.73
C LEU A 299 -1.95 -6.51 -24.06
N ALA A 300 -2.34 -7.04 -22.90
CA ALA A 300 -3.34 -6.43 -22.04
C ALA A 300 -2.73 -5.39 -21.08
N LYS A 301 -1.48 -5.62 -20.65
CA LYS A 301 -0.75 -4.76 -19.70
C LYS A 301 0.70 -4.56 -20.11
N LEU A 302 1.14 -3.31 -20.14
CA LEU A 302 2.51 -2.93 -20.47
C LEU A 302 3.05 -1.94 -19.42
N LEU A 303 4.13 -2.33 -18.74
CA LEU A 303 4.75 -1.58 -17.65
C LEU A 303 6.17 -1.15 -18.05
N LEU A 304 6.36 0.15 -18.23
CA LEU A 304 7.58 0.80 -18.69
C LEU A 304 8.02 1.91 -17.72
N HIS A 305 7.67 1.79 -16.44
CA HIS A 305 8.04 2.78 -15.42
C HIS A 305 9.56 3.00 -15.40
N GLY A 306 10.01 4.26 -15.46
CA GLY A 306 11.42 4.60 -15.43
C GLY A 306 12.23 4.13 -16.65
N ALA A 307 11.57 3.64 -17.70
CA ALA A 307 12.25 3.21 -18.91
C ALA A 307 12.84 4.41 -19.67
N THR A 308 13.97 4.15 -20.33
CA THR A 308 14.64 5.09 -21.24
C THR A 308 14.48 4.60 -22.66
N PHE A 309 14.21 5.49 -23.61
CA PHE A 309 13.95 5.11 -25.00
C PHE A 309 15.06 5.64 -25.90
N ILE A 310 15.61 4.79 -26.76
CA ILE A 310 16.62 5.18 -27.76
C ILE A 310 15.93 5.88 -28.93
N ASP A 311 14.93 5.22 -29.53
CA ASP A 311 14.04 5.79 -30.54
C ASP A 311 12.58 5.49 -30.16
N MET A 312 11.81 6.55 -29.90
CA MET A 312 10.41 6.42 -29.46
C MET A 312 9.50 5.86 -30.56
N ASN A 313 9.78 6.13 -31.83
CA ASN A 313 8.93 5.67 -32.93
C ASN A 313 9.11 4.15 -33.12
N GLU A 314 10.36 3.69 -33.10
CA GLU A 314 10.71 2.27 -33.21
C GLU A 314 10.31 1.47 -31.97
N ALA A 315 10.31 2.11 -30.78
CA ALA A 315 9.91 1.48 -29.52
C ALA A 315 8.52 0.82 -29.58
N PHE A 316 7.53 1.55 -30.12
CA PHE A 316 6.12 1.14 -30.11
C PHE A 316 5.60 0.65 -31.46
N PHE A 317 6.42 0.65 -32.52
CA PHE A 317 6.00 0.35 -33.89
C PHE A 317 5.37 -1.05 -34.06
N HIS A 318 5.88 -2.04 -33.34
CA HIS A 318 5.48 -3.45 -33.47
C HIS A 318 4.47 -3.91 -32.41
N ILE A 319 3.72 -2.99 -31.79
CA ILE A 319 2.75 -3.32 -30.73
C ILE A 319 1.33 -3.24 -31.26
N GLU A 320 0.54 -4.30 -31.02
CA GLU A 320 -0.91 -4.26 -31.21
C GLU A 320 -1.57 -3.63 -29.98
N ALA A 321 -1.74 -2.32 -30.05
CA ALA A 321 -2.26 -1.49 -28.97
C ALA A 321 -3.77 -1.65 -28.70
N SER A 322 -4.52 -2.31 -29.60
CA SER A 322 -5.98 -2.44 -29.52
C SER A 322 -6.49 -3.26 -28.32
N TYR A 323 -5.65 -4.07 -27.68
CA TYR A 323 -6.02 -4.84 -26.49
C TYR A 323 -5.46 -4.27 -25.18
N LEU A 324 -4.69 -3.17 -25.28
CA LEU A 324 -3.95 -2.64 -24.14
C LEU A 324 -4.90 -1.86 -23.22
N SER A 325 -5.20 -2.47 -22.06
CA SER A 325 -6.08 -1.88 -21.05
C SER A 325 -5.32 -1.12 -19.96
N PHE A 326 -4.06 -1.51 -19.72
CA PHE A 326 -3.21 -0.91 -18.70
C PHE A 326 -1.86 -0.53 -19.28
N PHE A 327 -1.54 0.77 -19.22
CA PHE A 327 -0.26 1.29 -19.70
C PHE A 327 0.36 2.21 -18.65
N ASP A 328 1.54 1.83 -18.18
CA ASP A 328 2.36 2.64 -17.28
C ASP A 328 3.67 2.98 -17.99
N VAL A 329 3.91 4.27 -18.20
CA VAL A 329 5.18 4.80 -18.70
C VAL A 329 5.63 5.98 -17.84
N SER A 330 5.27 5.94 -16.57
CA SER A 330 5.64 6.95 -15.57
C SER A 330 7.14 7.02 -15.36
N SER A 331 7.63 8.17 -14.89
CA SER A 331 9.05 8.46 -14.66
C SER A 331 9.96 8.21 -15.88
N SER A 332 9.39 8.18 -17.08
CA SER A 332 10.14 8.01 -18.32
C SER A 332 10.65 9.33 -18.86
N SER A 333 11.69 9.27 -19.69
CA SER A 333 12.23 10.44 -20.39
C SER A 333 11.41 10.84 -21.63
N LEU A 334 10.13 10.47 -21.69
CA LEU A 334 9.29 10.72 -22.86
C LEU A 334 8.98 12.20 -23.05
N HIS A 335 8.99 12.62 -24.30
CA HIS A 335 8.66 13.96 -24.77
C HIS A 335 7.53 13.97 -25.81
N ASN A 336 7.31 12.83 -26.46
CA ASN A 336 6.33 12.68 -27.52
C ASN A 336 5.41 11.52 -27.16
N PHE A 337 4.10 11.71 -27.33
CA PHE A 337 3.06 10.80 -26.90
C PHE A 337 2.16 10.33 -28.06
N HIS A 338 2.58 10.50 -29.33
CA HIS A 338 1.77 10.11 -30.49
C HIS A 338 1.37 8.63 -30.52
N PHE A 339 2.12 7.75 -29.85
CA PHE A 339 1.77 6.33 -29.72
C PHE A 339 0.42 6.11 -29.01
N LEU A 340 -0.05 7.06 -28.19
CA LEU A 340 -1.35 6.98 -27.51
C LEU A 340 -2.51 6.90 -28.50
N ALA A 341 -2.40 7.52 -29.67
CA ALA A 341 -3.47 7.56 -30.66
C ALA A 341 -3.95 6.17 -31.13
N ASN A 342 -3.14 5.13 -30.94
CA ASN A 342 -3.44 3.76 -31.36
C ASN A 342 -3.97 2.88 -30.20
N MET A 343 -4.07 3.39 -28.98
CA MET A 343 -4.41 2.64 -27.75
C MET A 343 -5.88 2.81 -27.33
N GLU A 344 -6.82 2.49 -28.22
CA GLU A 344 -8.25 2.79 -28.02
C GLU A 344 -8.93 2.06 -26.85
N ALA A 345 -8.40 0.91 -26.42
CA ALA A 345 -8.97 0.08 -25.34
C ALA A 345 -8.45 0.46 -23.93
N LEU A 346 -7.75 1.58 -23.80
CA LEU A 346 -7.03 1.93 -22.58
C LEU A 346 -7.99 2.35 -21.46
N GLU A 347 -7.93 1.64 -20.33
CA GLU A 347 -8.69 1.96 -19.12
C GLU A 347 -7.83 2.66 -18.06
N HIS A 348 -6.53 2.34 -18.02
CA HIS A 348 -5.58 2.84 -17.04
C HIS A 348 -4.32 3.39 -17.73
N LEU A 349 -4.04 4.67 -17.51
CA LEU A 349 -2.88 5.37 -18.05
C LEU A 349 -2.10 6.07 -16.94
N ASP A 350 -0.83 5.68 -16.75
CA ASP A 350 0.10 6.38 -15.88
C ASP A 350 1.21 7.06 -16.69
N LEU A 351 1.21 8.39 -16.64
CA LEU A 351 2.17 9.28 -17.27
C LEU A 351 2.85 10.19 -16.24
N SER A 352 2.76 9.84 -14.95
CA SER A 352 3.32 10.65 -13.88
C SER A 352 4.83 10.81 -14.01
N SER A 353 5.37 11.94 -13.56
CA SER A 353 6.79 12.28 -13.66
C SER A 353 7.35 12.21 -15.09
N SER A 354 6.50 12.47 -16.10
CA SER A 354 6.91 12.64 -17.50
C SER A 354 6.93 14.12 -17.88
N ARG A 355 7.39 14.44 -19.11
CA ARG A 355 7.43 15.82 -19.62
C ARG A 355 6.16 16.23 -20.36
N MET A 356 5.03 15.62 -20.03
CA MET A 356 3.75 15.95 -20.64
C MET A 356 3.31 17.37 -20.26
N GLY A 357 2.95 18.17 -21.26
CA GLY A 357 2.37 19.51 -21.09
C GLY A 357 1.06 19.64 -21.85
N ASP A 358 0.44 20.82 -21.79
CA ASP A 358 -0.91 21.07 -22.33
C ASP A 358 -1.05 20.68 -23.82
N ASP A 359 -0.06 21.01 -24.66
CA ASP A 359 -0.07 20.67 -26.09
C ASP A 359 -0.12 19.15 -26.33
N SER A 360 0.44 18.34 -25.43
CA SER A 360 0.45 16.88 -25.55
C SER A 360 -0.83 16.24 -25.03
N VAL A 361 -1.61 16.95 -24.21
CA VAL A 361 -2.87 16.46 -23.64
C VAL A 361 -3.94 16.25 -24.70
N GLU A 362 -3.89 16.99 -25.81
CA GLU A 362 -4.78 16.78 -26.95
C GLU A 362 -4.68 15.34 -27.49
N LEU A 363 -3.52 14.68 -27.36
CA LEU A 363 -3.34 13.29 -27.79
C LEU A 363 -4.14 12.29 -26.93
N ILE A 364 -4.61 12.69 -25.74
CA ILE A 364 -5.49 11.88 -24.90
C ILE A 364 -6.92 11.81 -25.48
N GLU A 365 -7.31 12.71 -26.41
CA GLU A 365 -8.63 12.69 -27.06
C GLU A 365 -9.01 11.31 -27.62
N ARG A 366 -8.04 10.61 -28.22
CA ARG A 366 -8.27 9.31 -28.88
C ARG A 366 -8.47 8.15 -27.91
N VAL A 367 -7.97 8.27 -26.68
CA VAL A 367 -8.04 7.20 -25.66
C VAL A 367 -9.03 7.54 -24.54
N GLY A 368 -9.51 8.78 -24.49
CA GLY A 368 -10.26 9.31 -23.36
C GLY A 368 -11.64 8.67 -23.13
N GLU A 369 -12.26 8.08 -24.14
CA GLU A 369 -13.61 7.48 -24.03
C GLU A 369 -13.64 6.30 -23.04
N ASN A 370 -12.65 5.41 -23.09
CA ASN A 370 -12.58 4.23 -22.22
C ASN A 370 -11.79 4.47 -20.92
N LEU A 371 -11.13 5.62 -20.81
CA LEU A 371 -10.20 5.88 -19.72
C LEU A 371 -10.93 6.05 -18.39
N ARG A 372 -10.54 5.26 -17.40
CA ARG A 372 -11.11 5.26 -16.03
C ARG A 372 -10.13 5.81 -15.02
N ASN A 373 -8.83 5.63 -15.25
CA ASN A 373 -7.78 6.05 -14.36
C ASN A 373 -6.68 6.77 -15.14
N LEU A 374 -6.40 8.00 -14.73
CA LEU A 374 -5.38 8.84 -15.34
C LEU A 374 -4.48 9.43 -14.25
N ASN A 375 -3.20 9.11 -14.30
CA ASN A 375 -2.20 9.70 -13.43
C ASN A 375 -1.26 10.61 -14.23
N LEU A 376 -1.32 11.90 -13.90
CA LEU A 376 -0.55 12.99 -14.52
C LEU A 376 0.24 13.76 -13.45
N SER A 377 0.51 13.14 -12.30
CA SER A 377 1.26 13.80 -11.24
C SER A 377 2.68 14.15 -11.68
N ASN A 378 3.22 15.25 -11.16
CA ASN A 378 4.57 15.73 -11.47
C ASN A 378 4.82 15.88 -12.99
N THR A 379 3.83 16.43 -13.71
CA THR A 379 3.93 16.80 -15.12
C THR A 379 3.87 18.33 -15.27
N SER A 380 4.07 18.83 -16.49
CA SER A 380 4.01 20.26 -16.82
C SER A 380 2.62 20.74 -17.25
N ILE A 381 1.57 19.99 -16.90
CA ILE A 381 0.18 20.35 -17.23
C ILE A 381 -0.28 21.53 -16.35
N SER A 382 -0.97 22.47 -16.99
CA SER A 382 -1.59 23.64 -16.36
C SER A 382 -3.12 23.50 -16.30
N SER A 383 -3.79 24.47 -15.68
CA SER A 383 -5.26 24.53 -15.64
C SER A 383 -5.90 24.52 -17.04
N ALA A 384 -5.21 25.03 -18.07
CA ALA A 384 -5.69 24.99 -19.45
C ALA A 384 -5.72 23.56 -20.01
N GLY A 385 -4.67 22.76 -19.77
CA GLY A 385 -4.63 21.35 -20.15
C GLY A 385 -5.73 20.53 -19.45
N VAL A 386 -6.06 20.84 -18.20
CA VAL A 386 -7.21 20.22 -17.50
C VAL A 386 -8.54 20.55 -18.19
N GLY A 387 -8.68 21.75 -18.76
CA GLY A 387 -9.83 22.13 -19.58
C GLY A 387 -9.98 21.26 -20.83
N ILE A 388 -8.86 20.92 -21.49
CA ILE A 388 -8.85 19.99 -22.64
C ILE A 388 -9.25 18.58 -22.19
N LEU A 389 -8.72 18.11 -21.06
CA LEU A 389 -9.09 16.80 -20.50
C LEU A 389 -10.60 16.70 -20.23
N ALA A 390 -11.18 17.71 -19.58
CA ALA A 390 -12.59 17.69 -19.20
C ALA A 390 -13.54 17.49 -20.39
N GLY A 391 -13.16 17.95 -21.59
CA GLY A 391 -13.93 17.72 -22.82
C GLY A 391 -13.80 16.30 -23.41
N ASN A 392 -12.77 15.57 -23.04
CA ASN A 392 -12.32 14.35 -23.75
C ASN A 392 -12.36 13.07 -22.91
N VAL A 393 -12.54 13.14 -21.59
CA VAL A 393 -12.48 11.97 -20.67
C VAL A 393 -13.77 11.74 -19.87
N PRO A 394 -14.91 11.43 -20.53
CA PRO A 394 -16.23 11.41 -19.88
C PRO A 394 -16.41 10.33 -18.81
N ASN A 395 -15.68 9.21 -18.93
CA ASN A 395 -15.80 8.04 -18.05
C ASN A 395 -14.71 7.99 -16.96
N LEU A 396 -13.93 9.06 -16.80
CA LEU A 396 -12.82 9.09 -15.87
C LEU A 396 -13.32 9.03 -14.42
N ALA A 397 -12.86 8.01 -13.69
CA ALA A 397 -13.23 7.77 -12.29
C ALA A 397 -12.14 8.23 -11.32
N THR A 398 -10.87 8.17 -11.74
CA THR A 398 -9.73 8.57 -10.92
C THR A 398 -8.81 9.48 -11.72
N ILE A 399 -8.50 10.65 -11.14
CA ILE A 399 -7.50 11.57 -11.69
C ILE A 399 -6.51 11.97 -10.60
N SER A 400 -5.23 11.94 -10.95
CA SER A 400 -4.14 12.46 -10.11
C SER A 400 -3.39 13.54 -10.88
N LEU A 401 -3.39 14.74 -10.32
CA LEU A 401 -2.70 15.94 -10.83
C LEU A 401 -1.74 16.48 -9.77
N SER A 402 -1.30 15.65 -8.83
CA SER A 402 -0.45 16.12 -7.74
C SER A 402 0.89 16.64 -8.24
N HIS A 403 1.50 17.60 -7.56
CA HIS A 403 2.77 18.21 -7.97
C HIS A 403 2.74 18.83 -9.39
N THR A 404 1.62 19.43 -9.77
CA THR A 404 1.49 20.18 -11.04
C THR A 404 1.26 21.67 -10.76
N ALA A 405 1.42 22.50 -11.80
CA ALA A 405 1.27 23.95 -11.69
C ALA A 405 -0.20 24.43 -11.77
N ILE A 406 -1.18 23.54 -11.54
CA ILE A 406 -2.60 23.89 -11.60
C ILE A 406 -3.01 24.81 -10.46
N ASP A 407 -4.01 25.64 -10.73
CA ASP A 407 -4.59 26.62 -9.81
C ASP A 407 -6.13 26.46 -9.72
N ASP A 408 -6.79 27.41 -9.05
CA ASP A 408 -8.23 27.41 -8.83
C ASP A 408 -9.09 27.35 -10.10
N VAL A 409 -8.56 27.76 -11.26
CA VAL A 409 -9.28 27.66 -12.55
C VAL A 409 -9.52 26.20 -12.91
N ALA A 410 -8.59 25.30 -12.60
CA ALA A 410 -8.70 23.87 -12.89
C ALA A 410 -9.93 23.23 -12.22
N LEU A 411 -10.33 23.71 -11.04
CA LEU A 411 -11.50 23.18 -10.32
C LEU A 411 -12.81 23.36 -11.10
N SER A 412 -12.92 24.43 -11.88
CA SER A 412 -14.10 24.67 -12.75
C SER A 412 -14.24 23.60 -13.81
N TYR A 413 -13.12 23.21 -14.46
CA TYR A 413 -13.09 22.13 -15.44
C TYR A 413 -13.27 20.76 -14.79
N ILE A 414 -12.67 20.54 -13.60
CA ILE A 414 -12.85 19.29 -12.85
C ILE A 414 -14.31 19.07 -12.46
N GLY A 415 -15.03 20.13 -12.09
CA GLY A 415 -16.46 20.06 -11.82
C GLY A 415 -17.33 19.64 -13.02
N MET A 416 -16.79 19.65 -14.23
CA MET A 416 -17.45 19.21 -15.46
C MET A 416 -17.26 17.71 -15.76
N MET A 417 -16.49 16.98 -14.94
CA MET A 417 -16.20 15.55 -15.13
C MET A 417 -17.03 14.68 -14.16
N PRO A 418 -18.30 14.34 -14.48
CA PRO A 418 -19.28 13.80 -13.51
C PRO A 418 -18.95 12.39 -12.98
N SER A 419 -18.13 11.64 -13.70
CA SER A 419 -17.77 10.25 -13.35
C SER A 419 -16.70 10.16 -12.25
N LEU A 420 -16.07 11.28 -11.87
CA LEU A 420 -14.95 11.29 -10.92
C LEU A 420 -15.37 10.84 -9.52
N ARG A 421 -14.57 9.92 -8.97
CA ARG A 421 -14.73 9.35 -7.62
C ARG A 421 -13.51 9.62 -6.74
N VAL A 422 -12.33 9.73 -7.35
CA VAL A 422 -11.06 9.94 -6.66
C VAL A 422 -10.29 11.05 -7.35
N ILE A 423 -9.96 12.08 -6.60
CA ILE A 423 -9.23 13.26 -7.10
C ILE A 423 -8.04 13.52 -6.18
N ASP A 424 -6.85 13.56 -6.76
CA ASP A 424 -5.62 13.99 -6.07
C ASP A 424 -5.08 15.30 -6.67
N LEU A 425 -5.12 16.36 -5.86
CA LEU A 425 -4.63 17.71 -6.18
C LEU A 425 -3.55 18.15 -5.19
N SER A 426 -2.91 17.21 -4.50
CA SER A 426 -1.89 17.54 -3.51
C SER A 426 -0.68 18.22 -4.14
N ASN A 427 -0.01 19.11 -3.40
CA ASN A 427 1.14 19.88 -3.87
C ASN A 427 0.84 20.68 -5.16
N THR A 428 -0.26 21.44 -5.15
CA THR A 428 -0.69 22.32 -6.26
C THR A 428 -0.87 23.76 -5.78
N ASN A 429 -1.11 24.70 -6.70
CA ASN A 429 -1.25 26.13 -6.38
C ASN A 429 -2.71 26.55 -6.07
N ILE A 430 -3.57 25.60 -5.70
CA ILE A 430 -4.98 25.83 -5.38
C ILE A 430 -5.09 26.58 -4.05
N LYS A 431 -5.82 27.69 -4.04
CA LYS A 431 -6.06 28.54 -2.87
C LYS A 431 -7.48 28.38 -2.29
N GLY A 432 -8.40 27.82 -3.06
CA GLY A 432 -9.80 27.69 -2.72
C GLY A 432 -10.65 28.94 -3.05
N VAL A 433 -10.06 29.94 -3.70
CA VAL A 433 -10.73 31.20 -4.09
C VAL A 433 -10.24 31.68 -5.45
N THR A 434 -11.15 32.14 -6.31
CA THR A 434 -10.80 32.79 -7.59
C THR A 434 -11.03 34.29 -7.51
N ASN A 435 -10.05 35.07 -7.99
CA ASN A 435 -10.24 36.48 -8.28
C ASN A 435 -10.78 36.60 -9.71
N LEU A 436 -12.08 36.80 -9.86
CA LEU A 436 -12.64 37.10 -11.18
C LEU A 436 -12.04 38.43 -11.68
N LEU A 437 -11.59 38.45 -12.94
CA LEU A 437 -11.09 39.66 -13.61
C LEU A 437 -12.26 40.64 -13.78
N GLY A 438 -12.51 41.46 -12.77
CA GLY A 438 -13.52 42.50 -12.74
C GLY A 438 -13.42 43.26 -11.41
N ASN A 439 -13.61 44.57 -11.43
CA ASN A 439 -13.44 45.48 -10.29
C ASN A 439 -14.51 45.31 -9.17
N GLU A 440 -14.93 44.10 -8.85
CA GLU A 440 -15.83 43.79 -7.75
C GLU A 440 -15.12 42.94 -6.68
N PRO A 441 -15.31 43.20 -5.37
CA PRO A 441 -14.57 42.55 -4.29
C PRO A 441 -15.07 41.13 -3.94
N ASP A 442 -16.00 40.56 -4.70
CA ASP A 442 -16.59 39.25 -4.42
C ASP A 442 -15.66 38.12 -4.87
N GLN A 443 -14.84 37.63 -3.93
CA GLN A 443 -14.06 36.39 -4.10
C GLN A 443 -15.02 35.20 -4.21
N ALA A 444 -15.09 34.56 -5.38
CA ALA A 444 -15.84 33.33 -5.55
C ALA A 444 -15.07 32.13 -4.98
N LEU A 445 -15.76 31.25 -4.25
CA LEU A 445 -15.17 30.04 -3.67
C LEU A 445 -15.00 28.97 -4.76
N SER A 446 -13.76 28.70 -5.16
CA SER A 446 -13.45 27.83 -6.30
C SER A 446 -13.86 26.36 -6.05
N LEU A 447 -13.75 25.91 -4.80
CA LEU A 447 -14.15 24.56 -4.38
C LEU A 447 -15.66 24.30 -4.52
N ALA A 448 -16.49 25.35 -4.68
CA ALA A 448 -17.90 25.17 -5.00
C ALA A 448 -18.12 24.49 -6.35
N ALA A 449 -17.17 24.59 -7.29
CA ALA A 449 -17.25 23.89 -8.58
C ALA A 449 -17.30 22.37 -8.44
N LEU A 450 -16.74 21.80 -7.36
CA LEU A 450 -16.74 20.36 -7.12
C LEU A 450 -18.10 19.83 -6.64
N GLN A 451 -19.06 20.69 -6.29
CA GLN A 451 -20.39 20.27 -5.79
C GLN A 451 -21.18 19.44 -6.81
N ASN A 452 -20.88 19.60 -8.10
CA ASN A 452 -21.51 18.81 -9.17
C ASN A 452 -21.08 17.33 -9.15
N LEU A 453 -19.99 16.99 -8.46
CA LEU A 453 -19.43 15.64 -8.41
C LEU A 453 -20.12 14.79 -7.35
N SER A 454 -21.34 14.36 -7.64
CA SER A 454 -22.19 13.59 -6.71
C SER A 454 -21.62 12.24 -6.27
N HIS A 455 -20.65 11.68 -7.02
CA HIS A 455 -20.01 10.40 -6.72
C HIS A 455 -18.60 10.53 -6.13
N LEU A 456 -18.15 11.75 -5.83
CA LEU A 456 -16.82 12.01 -5.30
C LEU A 456 -16.67 11.39 -3.91
N GLY A 457 -15.85 10.35 -3.81
CA GLY A 457 -15.59 9.61 -2.57
C GLY A 457 -14.27 10.02 -1.90
N ARG A 458 -13.25 10.40 -2.68
CA ARG A 458 -11.93 10.74 -2.15
C ARG A 458 -11.39 12.02 -2.76
N LEU A 459 -10.98 12.94 -1.89
CA LEU A 459 -10.36 14.21 -2.26
C LEU A 459 -9.07 14.41 -1.46
N ASN A 460 -7.96 14.60 -2.17
CA ASN A 460 -6.67 14.95 -1.57
C ASN A 460 -6.29 16.39 -1.95
N LEU A 461 -6.12 17.23 -0.93
CA LEU A 461 -5.74 18.64 -1.01
C LEU A 461 -4.54 18.92 -0.08
N GLU A 462 -3.72 17.91 0.23
CA GLU A 462 -2.49 18.08 1.01
C GLU A 462 -1.51 19.03 0.32
N ASP A 463 -0.85 19.90 1.10
CA ASP A 463 0.13 20.87 0.63
C ASP A 463 -0.41 21.81 -0.47
N THR A 464 -1.66 22.22 -0.31
CA THR A 464 -2.29 23.30 -1.09
C THR A 464 -2.33 24.59 -0.26
N GLN A 465 -2.77 25.69 -0.86
CA GLN A 465 -2.90 27.00 -0.18
C GLN A 465 -4.33 27.26 0.30
N VAL A 466 -5.13 26.20 0.49
CA VAL A 466 -6.52 26.28 0.93
C VAL A 466 -6.61 26.78 2.38
N ARG A 467 -7.60 27.66 2.63
CA ARG A 467 -7.92 28.27 3.93
C ARG A 467 -9.31 27.85 4.42
N ASP A 468 -9.60 28.10 5.70
CA ASP A 468 -10.87 27.74 6.35
C ASP A 468 -12.13 28.11 5.53
N VAL A 469 -12.20 29.36 5.05
CA VAL A 469 -13.37 29.90 4.31
C VAL A 469 -13.67 29.10 3.04
N ALA A 470 -12.63 28.56 2.39
CA ALA A 470 -12.78 27.84 1.14
C ALA A 470 -13.31 26.41 1.32
N LEU A 471 -13.32 25.86 2.55
CA LEU A 471 -13.76 24.48 2.79
C LEU A 471 -15.28 24.36 2.96
N TYR A 472 -15.99 25.46 3.26
CA TYR A 472 -17.45 25.46 3.43
C TYR A 472 -18.20 24.74 2.30
N PRO A 473 -17.89 24.97 1.00
CA PRO A 473 -18.56 24.30 -0.12
C PRO A 473 -18.44 22.77 -0.13
N LEU A 474 -17.42 22.21 0.52
CA LEU A 474 -17.21 20.75 0.57
C LEU A 474 -18.26 20.05 1.45
N SER A 475 -18.90 20.77 2.38
CA SER A 475 -19.96 20.22 3.24
C SER A 475 -21.16 19.65 2.46
N CYS A 476 -21.33 20.06 1.20
CA CYS A 476 -22.35 19.54 0.29
C CYS A 476 -22.03 18.14 -0.28
N LEU A 477 -20.78 17.66 -0.17
CA LEU A 477 -20.33 16.40 -0.76
C LEU A 477 -20.68 15.20 0.14
N GLN A 478 -21.91 14.71 0.02
CA GLN A 478 -22.44 13.65 0.91
C GLN A 478 -21.81 12.27 0.71
N GLU A 479 -21.20 11.98 -0.45
CA GLU A 479 -20.52 10.70 -0.71
C GLU A 479 -19.03 10.69 -0.32
N LEU A 480 -18.50 11.83 0.15
CA LEU A 480 -17.08 11.96 0.48
C LEU A 480 -16.75 11.10 1.72
N ASN A 481 -15.88 10.11 1.51
CA ASN A 481 -15.46 9.15 2.52
C ASN A 481 -14.01 9.35 2.97
N HIS A 482 -13.17 9.99 2.15
CA HIS A 482 -11.77 10.26 2.45
C HIS A 482 -11.44 11.71 2.08
N LEU A 483 -11.07 12.50 3.08
CA LEU A 483 -10.56 13.86 2.89
C LEU A 483 -9.18 14.00 3.54
N SER A 484 -8.22 14.47 2.75
CA SER A 484 -6.84 14.72 3.17
C SER A 484 -6.53 16.20 2.96
N LEU A 485 -6.17 16.90 4.04
CA LEU A 485 -5.81 18.32 4.08
C LEU A 485 -4.49 18.49 4.83
N ARG A 486 -3.58 19.29 4.27
CA ARG A 486 -2.37 19.73 4.95
C ARG A 486 -2.09 21.17 4.59
N SER A 487 -2.22 22.07 5.57
CA SER A 487 -2.03 23.51 5.36
C SER A 487 -1.88 24.22 6.71
N ASP A 488 -0.86 25.07 6.79
CA ASP A 488 -0.59 25.94 7.95
C ASP A 488 -1.67 27.04 8.14
N PHE A 489 -2.60 27.17 7.21
CA PHE A 489 -3.67 28.19 7.23
C PHE A 489 -5.02 27.67 7.71
N LEU A 490 -5.10 26.40 8.12
CA LEU A 490 -6.33 25.81 8.65
C LEU A 490 -6.39 25.97 10.17
N SER A 491 -7.57 26.24 10.70
CA SER A 491 -7.84 26.44 12.13
C SER A 491 -9.02 25.60 12.61
N ASP A 492 -9.44 25.81 13.85
CA ASP A 492 -10.62 25.16 14.46
C ASP A 492 -11.90 25.31 13.61
N ILE A 493 -12.00 26.38 12.82
CA ILE A 493 -13.12 26.63 11.91
C ILE A 493 -13.24 25.51 10.86
N SER A 494 -12.11 24.99 10.37
CA SER A 494 -12.09 23.86 9.44
C SER A 494 -12.75 22.62 10.04
N LEU A 495 -12.39 22.25 11.28
CA LEU A 495 -12.99 21.08 11.95
C LEU A 495 -14.51 21.21 12.08
N TYR A 496 -14.99 22.41 12.40
CA TYR A 496 -16.42 22.67 12.48
C TYR A 496 -17.14 22.43 11.14
N HIS A 497 -16.62 22.98 10.04
CA HIS A 497 -17.23 22.79 8.71
C HIS A 497 -17.17 21.33 8.23
N LEU A 498 -16.14 20.59 8.60
CA LEU A 498 -15.96 19.19 8.18
C LEU A 498 -16.81 18.21 9.01
N SER A 499 -17.36 18.64 10.14
CA SER A 499 -18.28 17.83 10.95
C SER A 499 -19.60 17.50 10.23
N PHE A 500 -19.95 18.24 9.18
CA PHE A 500 -21.17 18.03 8.38
C PHE A 500 -21.06 16.88 7.35
N LEU A 501 -19.87 16.31 7.15
CA LEU A 501 -19.62 15.23 6.20
C LEU A 501 -20.02 13.87 6.79
N SER A 502 -21.28 13.48 6.58
CA SER A 502 -21.87 12.32 7.24
C SER A 502 -21.23 10.96 6.89
N LYS A 503 -20.66 10.81 5.68
CA LYS A 503 -20.05 9.56 5.20
C LYS A 503 -18.53 9.50 5.34
N LEU A 504 -17.92 10.44 6.05
CA LEU A 504 -16.47 10.51 6.19
C LEU A 504 -15.94 9.36 7.07
N LYS A 505 -15.04 8.54 6.50
CA LYS A 505 -14.33 7.46 7.19
C LYS A 505 -12.90 7.83 7.54
N TYR A 506 -12.27 8.63 6.69
CA TYR A 506 -10.92 9.15 6.91
C TYR A 506 -10.95 10.67 6.82
N LEU A 507 -10.44 11.33 7.86
CA LEU A 507 -10.18 12.75 7.89
C LEU A 507 -8.72 12.98 8.27
N GLY A 508 -7.93 13.54 7.35
CA GLY A 508 -6.61 14.07 7.65
C GLY A 508 -6.63 15.59 7.64
N ILE A 509 -6.27 16.20 8.77
CA ILE A 509 -6.00 17.64 8.89
C ILE A 509 -4.63 17.76 9.53
N CYS A 510 -3.61 17.82 8.69
CA CYS A 510 -2.21 17.83 9.11
C CYS A 510 -1.64 19.25 9.07
N GLY A 511 -0.71 19.57 9.97
CA GLY A 511 -0.02 20.87 9.99
C GLY A 511 -0.89 22.08 10.35
N ALA A 512 -2.15 21.87 10.72
CA ALA A 512 -3.11 22.94 10.99
C ALA A 512 -2.90 23.56 12.38
N VAL A 513 -3.36 24.80 12.54
CA VAL A 513 -3.34 25.56 13.79
C VAL A 513 -4.59 25.22 14.61
N LEU A 514 -4.66 23.97 15.08
CA LEU A 514 -5.79 23.46 15.86
C LEU A 514 -5.56 23.63 17.36
N THR A 515 -6.53 24.22 18.07
CA THR A 515 -6.49 24.36 19.52
C THR A 515 -7.16 23.18 20.21
N ASN A 516 -6.86 22.99 21.50
CA ASN A 516 -7.56 22.02 22.34
C ASN A 516 -9.08 22.26 22.34
N ALA A 517 -9.52 23.53 22.32
CA ALA A 517 -10.93 23.89 22.31
C ALA A 517 -11.61 23.45 21.00
N GLY A 518 -10.95 23.63 19.86
CA GLY A 518 -11.41 23.15 18.56
C GLY A 518 -11.61 21.64 18.54
N LEU A 519 -10.64 20.88 19.03
CA LEU A 519 -10.74 19.42 19.09
C LEU A 519 -11.85 18.94 20.04
N HIS A 520 -12.08 19.64 21.16
CA HIS A 520 -13.19 19.32 22.07
C HIS A 520 -14.57 19.66 21.49
N LEU A 521 -14.66 20.68 20.64
CA LEU A 521 -15.91 21.06 19.95
C LEU A 521 -16.16 20.26 18.68
N PHE A 522 -15.15 19.59 18.15
CA PHE A 522 -15.26 18.76 16.97
C PHE A 522 -16.23 17.60 17.23
N ASN A 523 -17.27 17.51 16.41
CA ASN A 523 -18.24 16.43 16.47
C ASN A 523 -17.98 15.46 15.30
N PRO A 524 -17.17 14.41 15.49
CA PRO A 524 -16.79 13.52 14.40
C PRO A 524 -18.01 12.78 13.84
N PRO A 525 -18.06 12.55 12.51
CA PRO A 525 -19.06 11.68 11.90
C PRO A 525 -19.08 10.29 12.54
N ALA A 526 -20.26 9.70 12.70
CA ALA A 526 -20.44 8.44 13.44
C ALA A 526 -19.68 7.24 12.82
N ILE A 527 -19.32 7.32 11.55
CA ILE A 527 -18.60 6.28 10.81
C ILE A 527 -17.12 6.59 10.61
N LEU A 528 -16.61 7.67 11.22
CA LEU A 528 -15.20 8.03 11.13
C LEU A 528 -14.35 6.92 11.74
N GLU A 529 -13.43 6.36 10.96
CA GLU A 529 -12.52 5.29 11.37
C GLU A 529 -11.15 5.87 11.74
N VAL A 530 -10.66 6.87 11.01
CA VAL A 530 -9.33 7.47 11.20
C VAL A 530 -9.41 8.99 11.24
N LEU A 531 -8.77 9.58 12.24
CA LEU A 531 -8.52 11.02 12.35
C LEU A 531 -7.01 11.27 12.42
N ASP A 532 -6.44 11.83 11.35
CA ASP A 532 -5.02 12.14 11.26
C ASP A 532 -4.77 13.63 11.55
N LEU A 533 -4.07 13.89 12.65
CA LEU A 533 -3.78 15.24 13.18
C LEU A 533 -2.28 15.53 13.19
N ARG A 534 -1.46 14.74 12.48
CA ARG A 534 -0.01 14.89 12.48
C ARG A 534 0.41 16.33 12.13
N GLY A 535 1.36 16.87 12.88
CA GLY A 535 1.82 18.24 12.74
C GLY A 535 0.86 19.31 13.30
N CYS A 536 -0.19 18.97 14.03
CA CYS A 536 -1.02 19.95 14.75
C CYS A 536 -0.42 20.27 16.13
N TRP A 537 0.71 20.98 16.14
CA TRP A 537 1.59 21.13 17.31
C TRP A 537 1.01 21.84 18.54
N LEU A 538 -0.13 22.53 18.41
CA LEU A 538 -0.82 23.21 19.51
C LEU A 538 -1.66 22.26 20.37
N LEU A 539 -1.95 21.05 19.87
CA LEU A 539 -2.71 20.04 20.60
C LEU A 539 -1.87 19.43 21.73
N THR A 540 -2.48 19.36 22.91
CA THR A 540 -1.85 18.76 24.09
C THR A 540 -2.17 17.26 24.21
N GLU A 541 -1.31 16.52 24.91
CA GLU A 541 -1.52 15.10 25.22
C GLU A 541 -2.86 14.86 25.95
N ASP A 542 -3.21 15.76 26.88
CA ASP A 542 -4.46 15.70 27.63
C ASP A 542 -5.69 15.83 26.72
N ALA A 543 -5.68 16.79 25.78
CA ALA A 543 -6.79 17.01 24.86
C ALA A 543 -6.99 15.82 23.90
N ILE A 544 -5.90 15.27 23.37
CA ILE A 544 -5.94 14.09 22.50
C ILE A 544 -6.42 12.87 23.27
N SER A 545 -5.89 12.64 24.48
CA SER A 545 -6.31 11.51 25.33
C SER A 545 -7.79 11.61 25.67
N SER A 546 -8.28 12.80 26.04
CA SER A 546 -9.69 13.06 26.29
C SER A 546 -10.57 12.80 25.06
N PHE A 547 -10.12 13.21 23.86
CA PHE A 547 -10.82 12.89 22.62
C PHE A 547 -10.88 11.38 22.35
N CYS A 548 -9.76 10.66 22.52
CA CYS A 548 -9.70 9.20 22.37
C CYS A 548 -10.60 8.47 23.37
N GLU A 549 -10.71 8.95 24.60
CA GLU A 549 -11.63 8.40 25.62
C GLU A 549 -13.10 8.59 25.22
N ASN A 550 -13.45 9.74 24.64
CA ASN A 550 -14.81 10.02 24.17
C ASN A 550 -15.14 9.28 22.86
N HIS A 551 -14.13 8.97 22.04
CA HIS A 551 -14.28 8.34 20.73
C HIS A 551 -13.40 7.09 20.54
N PRO A 552 -13.64 6.00 21.29
CA PRO A 552 -12.74 4.84 21.35
C PRO A 552 -12.66 4.02 20.06
N LYS A 553 -13.54 4.29 19.08
CA LYS A 553 -13.56 3.59 17.78
C LYS A 553 -12.71 4.28 16.71
N ILE A 554 -12.27 5.51 16.97
CA ILE A 554 -11.54 6.34 16.01
C ILE A 554 -10.05 6.14 16.26
N GLU A 555 -9.31 5.71 15.24
CA GLU A 555 -7.85 5.69 15.27
C GLU A 555 -7.34 7.13 15.10
N VAL A 556 -6.85 7.72 16.19
CA VAL A 556 -6.24 9.06 16.16
C VAL A 556 -4.74 8.95 15.89
N ARG A 557 -4.27 9.56 14.80
CA ARG A 557 -2.84 9.63 14.46
C ARG A 557 -2.29 10.99 14.84
N HIS A 558 -1.34 10.99 15.77
CA HIS A 558 -0.62 12.18 16.21
C HIS A 558 0.73 11.74 16.78
N GLU A 559 1.74 12.62 16.73
CA GLU A 559 3.10 12.36 17.22
C GLU A 559 3.11 11.93 18.70
N LEU A 560 2.23 12.51 19.51
CA LEU A 560 2.08 12.19 20.94
C LEU A 560 1.45 10.81 21.20
N VAL A 561 0.68 10.27 20.26
CA VAL A 561 0.06 8.94 20.38
C VAL A 561 1.05 7.84 19.99
N CYS A 562 1.86 8.08 18.94
CA CYS A 562 2.90 7.14 18.50
C CYS A 562 4.09 7.00 19.48
N ALA A 563 4.29 7.96 20.39
CA ALA A 563 5.38 7.93 21.37
C ALA A 563 5.14 6.96 22.55
N ALA A 564 3.92 6.46 22.75
CA ALA A 564 3.58 5.62 23.90
C ALA A 564 4.11 4.17 23.81
N ASP A 565 4.42 3.67 22.62
CA ASP A 565 4.93 2.29 22.41
C ASP A 565 6.46 2.18 22.39
N GLN A 566 7.21 3.27 22.63
CA GLN A 566 8.68 3.25 22.73
C GLN A 566 9.23 3.37 24.17
N ASN A 567 8.38 3.54 25.18
CA ASN A 567 8.81 3.70 26.57
C ASN A 567 8.61 2.42 27.40
N VAL A 568 9.27 1.34 26.99
CA VAL A 568 9.65 0.26 27.91
C VAL A 568 11.16 0.06 27.80
N CYS A 569 11.85 0.28 28.93
CA CYS A 569 13.30 0.24 29.16
C CYS A 569 14.05 1.54 28.85
N HIS A 570 14.11 2.46 29.83
CA HIS A 570 15.25 2.54 30.75
C HIS A 570 14.98 3.62 31.81
N ARG A 571 14.72 3.17 33.05
CA ARG A 571 14.94 4.02 34.23
C ARG A 571 16.44 4.10 34.47
N SER A 572 16.99 5.30 34.51
CA SER A 572 18.18 5.60 35.33
C SER A 572 18.19 7.07 35.71
N SER A 573 18.18 7.29 37.01
CA SER A 573 18.21 8.57 37.72
C SER A 573 19.56 9.29 37.56
N PRO A 574 19.65 10.59 37.94
CA PRO A 574 20.69 11.51 37.47
C PRO A 574 21.93 11.53 38.38
N SER A 575 23.10 11.77 37.79
CA SER A 575 24.30 12.17 38.54
C SER A 575 25.08 13.28 37.82
N HIS A 576 25.57 14.20 38.64
CA HIS A 576 26.13 15.50 38.34
C HIS A 576 27.40 15.55 37.46
N GLY A 577 27.44 16.60 36.63
CA GLY A 577 28.55 17.50 36.25
C GLY A 577 30.02 17.05 36.26
N THR A 578 30.71 17.28 35.14
CA THR A 578 31.64 18.41 34.97
C THR A 578 32.21 18.45 33.54
N ALA A 579 32.53 19.66 33.10
CA ALA A 579 32.99 20.01 31.76
C ALA A 579 34.50 19.81 31.57
N SER A 580 34.93 19.50 30.34
CA SER A 580 36.16 20.05 29.77
C SER A 580 36.24 19.85 28.25
N THR A 581 36.56 20.95 27.58
CA THR A 581 36.90 21.16 26.17
C THR A 581 38.23 20.54 25.73
N SER A 582 38.35 20.07 24.49
CA SER A 582 39.51 20.38 23.62
C SER A 582 39.30 19.96 22.17
N GLN A 583 39.70 20.85 21.27
CA GLN A 583 39.70 20.76 19.80
C GLN A 583 40.66 19.70 19.24
N LEU A 584 40.36 19.16 18.05
CA LEU A 584 41.28 19.01 16.89
C LEU A 584 40.56 18.33 15.69
N LYS A 585 40.59 18.98 14.52
CA LYS A 585 40.20 18.45 13.18
C LYS A 585 41.44 17.82 12.48
N PRO A 586 41.36 17.34 11.21
CA PRO A 586 40.59 16.21 10.67
C PRO A 586 41.52 15.25 9.85
N LYS A 587 41.10 14.01 9.55
CA LYS A 587 41.59 13.28 8.36
C LYS A 587 40.70 12.09 7.96
N ARG A 588 40.52 11.97 6.64
CA ARG A 588 39.61 11.11 5.87
C ARG A 588 39.94 9.61 5.97
N GLY A 589 38.90 8.78 5.95
CA GLY A 589 38.95 7.35 5.62
C GLY A 589 37.54 6.77 5.47
N LYS A 590 37.19 6.35 4.26
CA LYS A 590 35.90 5.78 3.82
C LYS A 590 35.55 4.49 4.57
N ILE A 591 34.27 4.26 4.86
CA ILE A 591 33.47 3.04 4.58
C ILE A 591 32.00 3.41 4.90
N SER A 592 31.16 3.54 3.88
CA SER A 592 29.72 3.79 4.01
C SER A 592 28.95 2.50 3.78
N LEU A 593 28.37 1.96 4.86
CA LEU A 593 27.32 0.95 4.82
C LEU A 593 26.02 1.62 4.36
N ALA A 594 25.60 1.32 3.13
CA ALA A 594 24.29 1.68 2.62
C ALA A 594 23.25 0.73 3.22
N GLN A 595 22.64 1.16 4.32
CA GLN A 595 21.37 0.64 4.83
C GLN A 595 20.26 1.63 4.45
N GLY A 596 19.10 1.06 4.12
CA GLY A 596 17.91 1.67 3.54
C GLY A 596 17.68 3.16 3.83
N ILE A 597 17.50 3.90 2.74
CA ILE A 597 16.99 5.27 2.73
C ILE A 597 15.52 5.21 3.17
N PHE A 598 15.28 5.16 4.48
CA PHE A 598 14.19 5.94 5.04
C PHE A 598 14.71 7.38 5.04
N ARG A 599 14.17 8.23 4.17
CA ARG A 599 14.29 9.67 4.36
C ARG A 599 13.67 9.96 5.73
N LYS A 600 14.55 10.09 6.73
CA LYS A 600 14.24 10.79 7.97
C LYS A 600 13.89 12.20 7.51
N GLU A 601 12.59 12.49 7.39
CA GLU A 601 12.15 13.87 7.38
C GLU A 601 12.87 14.53 8.57
N SER A 602 13.62 15.58 8.28
CA SER A 602 14.26 16.36 9.32
C SER A 602 13.16 16.81 10.27
N PHE A 603 13.11 16.21 11.45
CA PHE A 603 12.18 16.56 12.51
C PHE A 603 12.44 18.02 12.89
N VAL A 604 11.57 18.92 12.43
CA VAL A 604 11.59 20.33 12.80
C VAL A 604 10.37 20.54 13.69
N ASP A 605 10.61 20.83 14.96
CA ASP A 605 9.56 21.29 15.87
C ASP A 605 9.09 22.67 15.39
N GLU A 606 7.93 22.70 14.74
CA GLU A 606 7.43 23.94 14.14
C GLU A 606 6.95 24.96 15.18
N ARG A 607 6.86 24.60 16.47
CA ARG A 607 6.63 25.58 17.54
C ARG A 607 7.75 26.62 17.63
N LEU A 608 8.93 26.31 17.09
CA LEU A 608 10.04 27.26 16.97
C LEU A 608 9.72 28.44 16.03
N LYS A 609 8.69 28.35 15.19
CA LYS A 609 8.22 29.44 14.33
C LYS A 609 7.59 30.60 15.14
N TYR A 610 7.16 30.35 16.37
CA TYR A 610 6.35 31.27 17.17
C TYR A 610 7.07 31.70 18.46
N SER A 611 6.84 32.94 18.88
CA SER A 611 7.28 33.39 20.20
C SER A 611 6.48 32.70 21.33
N ARG A 612 7.02 32.65 22.54
CA ARG A 612 6.31 32.07 23.71
C ARG A 612 4.97 32.76 23.97
N THR A 613 4.89 34.06 23.72
CA THR A 613 3.65 34.85 23.86
C THR A 613 2.65 34.48 22.77
N GLU A 614 3.09 34.36 21.51
CA GLU A 614 2.23 33.94 20.39
C GLU A 614 1.68 32.52 20.58
N LEU A 615 2.51 31.57 21.05
CA LEU A 615 2.04 30.21 21.33
C LEU A 615 0.96 30.17 22.42
N LEU A 616 1.13 30.97 23.47
CA LEU A 616 0.13 31.06 24.55
C LEU A 616 -1.14 31.76 24.04
N GLU A 617 -1.00 32.81 23.25
CA GLU A 617 -2.15 33.49 22.63
C GLU A 617 -2.92 32.54 21.69
N LEU A 618 -2.24 31.76 20.86
CA LEU A 618 -2.85 30.78 19.97
C LEU A 618 -3.46 29.57 20.72
N GLN A 619 -2.80 29.09 21.78
CA GLN A 619 -3.29 27.96 22.57
C GLN A 619 -4.55 28.30 23.37
N PHE A 620 -4.70 29.56 23.79
CA PHE A 620 -5.85 30.05 24.56
C PHE A 620 -6.80 30.93 23.75
N SER A 621 -6.52 31.16 22.46
CA SER A 621 -7.49 31.75 21.54
C SER A 621 -8.59 30.75 21.30
N SER A 622 -9.70 30.89 22.02
CA SER A 622 -10.98 30.44 21.48
C SER A 622 -11.24 31.31 20.26
N ILE A 623 -10.99 30.77 19.04
CA ILE A 623 -11.56 31.35 17.83
C ILE A 623 -13.06 31.22 17.99
N SER A 624 -13.66 32.24 18.60
CA SER A 624 -15.08 32.33 18.86
C SER A 624 -15.79 32.20 17.52
N LEU A 625 -16.63 31.17 17.40
CA LEU A 625 -17.57 30.97 16.31
C LEU A 625 -18.19 32.32 15.91
N VAL A 626 -17.74 32.89 14.80
CA VAL A 626 -18.37 34.07 14.22
C VAL A 626 -19.75 33.62 13.73
N SER A 627 -20.80 34.24 14.27
CA SER A 627 -22.19 33.99 13.88
C SER A 627 -22.40 34.35 12.39
N PRO A 628 -23.06 33.51 11.58
CA PRO A 628 -23.58 33.96 10.30
C PRO A 628 -24.94 34.62 10.57
N HIS A 629 -24.95 35.93 10.83
CA HIS A 629 -26.03 36.84 10.41
C HIS A 629 -25.72 38.30 10.78
N ASN A 630 -26.08 39.18 9.85
CA ASN A 630 -26.04 40.64 9.88
C ASN A 630 -24.69 41.31 9.62
N ARG A 631 -24.33 41.42 8.33
CA ARG A 631 -24.53 42.68 7.58
C ARG A 631 -24.41 42.43 6.06
N GLY A 632 -25.57 42.50 5.38
CA GLY A 632 -25.70 43.00 4.01
C GLY A 632 -25.11 42.18 2.86
N ILE A 633 -25.70 41.03 2.54
CA ILE A 633 -25.74 40.53 1.16
C ILE A 633 -27.21 40.22 0.86
N VAL A 634 -27.80 41.03 -0.01
CA VAL A 634 -29.15 40.82 -0.56
C VAL A 634 -29.04 39.69 -1.57
N LEU A 635 -29.63 38.53 -1.27
CA LEU A 635 -29.91 37.49 -2.26
C LEU A 635 -31.00 38.01 -3.22
N PRO A 636 -30.83 37.90 -4.55
CA PRO A 636 -31.93 38.14 -5.47
C PRO A 636 -33.00 37.07 -5.27
N GLU A 637 -34.22 37.50 -4.95
CA GLU A 637 -35.40 36.64 -4.94
C GLU A 637 -35.59 36.00 -6.32
N MET A 638 -35.59 34.67 -6.35
CA MET A 638 -36.16 33.91 -7.45
C MET A 638 -37.67 34.13 -7.43
N LEU A 639 -38.15 35.01 -8.31
CA LEU A 639 -39.57 35.12 -8.61
C LEU A 639 -40.02 33.85 -9.35
N THR A 640 -40.92 33.14 -8.69
CA THR A 640 -41.88 32.23 -9.31
C THR A 640 -42.79 33.00 -10.25
N GLU A 641 -42.68 32.73 -11.56
CA GLU A 641 -43.79 32.48 -12.50
C GLU A 641 -43.25 31.87 -13.79
#